data_AF-A0A9E5KB93-F1
#
_entry.id   AF-A0A9E5KB93-F1
#
_cell.length_a   1.000
_cell.length_b   1.000
_cell.length_c   1.000
_cell.angle_alpha   90.00
_cell.angle_beta   90.00
_cell.angle_gamma   90.00
#
_symmetry.space_group_name_H-M   'P 1'
#
loop_
_entity.id
_entity.type
_entity.pdbx_description
1 polymer ?
#
loop_
_entity_poly.entity_id
_entity_poly.type
_entity_poly.pdbx_seq_one_letter_code
_entity_poly.pdbx_strand_id
1 'polypeptide(L)'
;MKARVAILCALVLAGSGVAQINDAVAKPGKSSKPAPAKVLALKDYPPPKVPADSLPVGEVLVELCDTGLPDKNAWPEEAPKPSHSYRERALGLFRLPQLYTETGIRTDRGNPLFVRAAAVLPLQGGRYQILLRARGATRLTLDGKVILTTPFPPSDNGGHGIVMGPDKYLNLGPTFRFAPPGNREAVATVTISEGQKTLAVLETIVGGYLGKARRRPELGETVVAWSLEGSNQWFLATPTDSVISYTDAGWEAYSEERNRHLDDVDAKARAACRATEAPAWTRKRTEDAAWLAQQKELIPPDGKKGAHPVDRFLEEVWKTGQQETSDPRAQRAVALLETRCVQCHSGTKAKGGLRLDSRQALLEGGDSGKAFDPVAPAQGHLLARVRSVDLADRMPPKGALLSPAEITLLAEWLGSGAPWPTVLGSVARVDVAPICDDLTFLRRVYFDTVGFPPSQNEINRFLEDASATRRKNAIDRALNDPRWADHAIAPWLDLLAENPNILNPTLNNTGPFRWWLHEALLDHKPLDMMATELVRMRGSERFGGPAGFGVASQNDAPMATKGVVLAGAFLGVQLKCARCHDAPTGGRLQEDLFSLAAMLADKPVVVPATSSVAVDKLHSGGRKALINVTLKSGSTIQPAWRFNDIVAHKIDAPALSPRDRLAALLTSAVNERFAQVQANRIWRDLMGRGLVEPPDDWDRVTPSHPELLKWLGRELVRSGYDEIALRRLLMTSQAYQRASAPSLVAVDPLYRAQARRRLAAEQVVDGLFAATGKPMRLEEVSLDIDGLRDLGNSISLGQPRRAWMLTSTSNERDRPSLSLPRIQAVSDVLTAFGWRGARQDPLTVRDDNAEVIQPAILANGTMGLWLTTLSDDHAITKLALEDIPVQALIDRLYLRFLTRKPSPEESATLLAVLMPGYAERRLKDVQLPSTKRIPEPYVSWSNHLDPEATIVRQRQEARAKEGDPPSAMLDADWRRRLENVIWAFINTPEFAHTR
;
A
#
# COMPACT_ATOMS: atom_id res chain seq x y z
N MET A 1 -44.60 -8.12 10.99
CA MET A 1 -45.83 -8.39 10.22
C MET A 1 -46.97 -7.56 10.82
N LYS A 2 -47.17 -6.33 10.32
CA LYS A 2 -48.40 -5.53 10.38
C LYS A 2 -48.23 -4.38 9.36
N ALA A 3 -49.06 -4.47 8.32
CA ALA A 3 -49.50 -3.50 7.31
C ALA A 3 -48.51 -2.54 6.63
N ARG A 4 -48.47 -2.72 5.30
CA ARG A 4 -47.90 -1.91 4.21
C ARG A 4 -48.99 -0.98 3.64
N VAL A 5 -48.58 0.20 3.13
CA VAL A 5 -49.04 0.87 1.87
C VAL A 5 -50.47 1.47 1.92
N ALA A 6 -50.81 2.70 1.47
CA ALA A 6 -50.50 3.48 0.26
C ALA A 6 -50.98 4.95 0.47
N ILE A 7 -50.28 6.02 0.03
CA ILE A 7 -50.27 6.68 -1.31
C ILE A 7 -51.28 7.86 -1.49
N LEU A 8 -50.71 9.01 -1.91
CA LEU A 8 -51.22 10.12 -2.76
C LEU A 8 -51.91 11.39 -2.19
N CYS A 9 -51.36 12.53 -2.68
CA CYS A 9 -51.99 13.81 -3.07
C CYS A 9 -52.45 14.86 -2.03
N ALA A 10 -51.63 15.93 -1.94
CA ALA A 10 -51.95 17.35 -2.12
C ALA A 10 -53.26 17.96 -1.55
N LEU A 11 -53.06 18.95 -0.67
CA LEU A 11 -53.70 20.28 -0.61
C LEU A 11 -55.21 20.39 -0.88
N VAL A 12 -55.97 20.99 0.07
CA VAL A 12 -56.89 22.15 -0.12
C VAL A 12 -57.82 22.34 1.12
N LEU A 13 -57.75 23.54 1.72
CA LEU A 13 -58.76 24.28 2.55
C LEU A 13 -59.10 23.72 3.96
N ALA A 14 -59.26 24.48 5.05
CA ALA A 14 -59.42 25.91 5.36
C ALA A 14 -58.84 26.14 6.80
N GLY A 15 -58.21 27.27 7.14
CA GLY A 15 -58.85 28.50 7.65
C GLY A 15 -59.41 28.30 9.08
N SER A 16 -59.23 29.13 10.09
CA SER A 16 -58.65 30.48 10.30
C SER A 16 -58.93 30.81 11.77
N GLY A 17 -58.05 31.56 12.47
CA GLY A 17 -58.34 32.03 13.83
C GLY A 17 -57.17 32.70 14.53
N VAL A 18 -57.07 34.02 14.35
CA VAL A 18 -56.00 34.95 14.75
C VAL A 18 -56.08 35.37 16.23
N ALA A 19 -54.92 35.61 16.86
CA ALA A 19 -54.75 36.71 17.81
C ALA A 19 -53.32 37.27 17.74
N GLN A 20 -53.24 38.59 17.60
CA GLN A 20 -52.06 39.42 17.31
C GLN A 20 -51.11 39.56 18.50
N ILE A 21 -49.80 39.66 18.23
CA ILE A 21 -48.84 40.35 19.09
C ILE A 21 -48.02 41.32 18.22
N ASN A 22 -47.92 42.54 18.74
CA ASN A 22 -47.48 43.77 18.10
C ASN A 22 -46.00 43.85 17.71
N ASP A 23 -45.83 44.72 16.72
CA ASP A 23 -44.61 45.35 16.22
C ASP A 23 -43.60 45.79 17.29
N ALA A 24 -42.35 45.36 17.10
CA ALA A 24 -41.17 46.13 17.46
C ALA A 24 -40.23 46.13 16.25
N VAL A 25 -40.39 47.15 15.41
CA VAL A 25 -39.52 47.49 14.29
C VAL A 25 -38.11 47.82 14.83
N ALA A 26 -37.18 46.87 14.71
CA ALA A 26 -35.76 47.16 14.83
C ALA A 26 -35.25 47.67 13.48
N LYS A 27 -34.86 48.94 13.45
CA LYS A 27 -34.29 49.67 12.31
C LYS A 27 -33.14 48.89 11.65
N PRO A 28 -32.94 49.03 10.33
CA PRO A 28 -31.81 48.42 9.62
C PRO A 28 -30.50 49.01 10.16
N GLY A 29 -29.75 48.19 10.89
CA GLY A 29 -28.39 48.50 11.29
C GLY A 29 -27.54 48.68 10.05
N LYS A 30 -26.94 49.87 9.91
CA LYS A 30 -26.02 50.28 8.85
C LYS A 30 -25.11 49.12 8.42
N SER A 31 -25.05 48.83 7.12
CA SER A 31 -24.02 48.00 6.52
C SER A 31 -22.65 48.57 6.92
N SER A 32 -21.98 47.93 7.86
CA SER A 32 -20.57 48.17 8.05
C SER A 32 -19.88 47.55 6.84
N LYS A 33 -19.26 48.39 6.00
CA LYS A 33 -18.21 47.92 5.10
C LYS A 33 -17.26 47.06 5.95
N PRO A 34 -16.81 45.88 5.48
CA PRO A 34 -15.82 45.13 6.22
C PRO A 34 -14.62 46.05 6.42
N ALA A 35 -14.36 46.44 7.67
CA ALA A 35 -13.13 47.11 8.01
C ALA A 35 -12.00 46.17 7.57
N PRO A 36 -10.95 46.67 6.88
CA PRO A 36 -9.77 45.85 6.65
C PRO A 36 -9.35 45.29 8.00
N ALA A 37 -9.23 43.96 8.08
CA ALA A 37 -8.76 43.30 9.28
C ALA A 37 -7.50 44.05 9.73
N LYS A 38 -7.54 44.63 10.94
CA LYS A 38 -6.35 45.26 11.53
C LYS A 38 -5.25 44.20 11.49
N VAL A 39 -4.28 44.39 10.61
CA VAL A 39 -3.00 43.70 10.66
C VAL A 39 -2.48 43.95 12.07
N LEU A 40 -2.44 42.90 12.90
CA LEU A 40 -1.74 42.96 14.18
C LEU A 40 -0.34 43.48 13.87
N ALA A 41 -0.03 44.69 14.31
CA ALA A 41 1.25 45.31 14.04
C ALA A 41 2.36 44.38 14.56
N LEU A 42 3.29 44.01 13.67
CA LEU A 42 4.42 43.09 13.84
C LEU A 42 5.51 43.59 14.83
N LYS A 43 5.15 44.38 15.85
CA LYS A 43 6.10 45.29 16.52
C LYS A 43 7.13 44.63 17.45
N ASP A 44 6.96 43.39 17.88
CA ASP A 44 7.72 42.86 19.04
C ASP A 44 8.74 41.74 18.72
N TYR A 45 8.83 41.24 17.47
CA TYR A 45 9.84 40.22 17.08
C TYR A 45 10.93 40.83 16.19
N PRO A 46 12.13 41.16 16.71
CA PRO A 46 13.22 41.71 15.90
C PRO A 46 13.68 40.68 14.86
N PRO A 47 13.89 41.08 13.57
CA PRO A 47 14.46 40.17 12.59
C PRO A 47 15.83 39.68 13.07
N PRO A 48 16.08 38.36 13.05
CA PRO A 48 17.35 37.82 13.50
C PRO A 48 18.47 38.40 12.63
N LYS A 49 19.59 38.78 13.25
CA LYS A 49 20.81 39.09 12.51
C LYS A 49 21.34 37.77 11.95
N VAL A 50 20.94 37.40 10.75
CA VAL A 50 21.57 36.34 9.96
C VAL A 50 22.77 36.96 9.26
N PRO A 51 24.02 36.72 9.69
CA PRO A 51 25.18 37.30 9.02
C PRO A 51 25.27 36.73 7.60
N ALA A 52 25.38 37.58 6.58
CA ALA A 52 25.47 37.11 5.19
C ALA A 52 26.66 36.14 4.99
N ASP A 53 27.77 36.39 5.70
CA ASP A 53 28.99 35.57 5.63
C ASP A 53 28.86 34.19 6.30
N SER A 54 27.83 33.96 7.11
CA SER A 54 27.58 32.63 7.71
C SER A 54 26.71 31.73 6.83
N LEU A 55 26.17 32.24 5.72
CA LEU A 55 25.32 31.48 4.81
C LEU A 55 26.15 30.66 3.82
N PRO A 56 25.65 29.48 3.41
CA PRO A 56 26.31 28.68 2.39
C PRO A 56 26.31 29.42 1.04
N VAL A 57 27.45 29.43 0.36
CA VAL A 57 27.58 30.05 -0.96
C VAL A 57 26.77 29.26 -1.98
N GLY A 58 25.91 29.94 -2.73
CA GLY A 58 25.14 29.33 -3.82
C GLY A 58 23.99 28.43 -3.38
N GLU A 59 23.61 28.44 -2.10
CA GLU A 59 22.51 27.63 -1.56
C GLU A 59 21.64 28.44 -0.59
N VAL A 60 20.41 27.98 -0.39
CA VAL A 60 19.51 28.48 0.64
C VAL A 60 19.71 27.64 1.89
N LEU A 61 20.05 28.28 3.02
CA LEU A 61 20.03 27.62 4.33
C LEU A 61 18.60 27.63 4.85
N VAL A 62 18.03 26.45 5.08
CA VAL A 62 16.71 26.30 5.70
C VAL A 62 16.88 25.75 7.10
N GLU A 63 16.42 26.50 8.09
CA GLU A 63 16.40 26.19 9.51
C GLU A 63 14.98 25.86 9.95
N LEU A 64 14.82 24.77 10.70
CA LEU A 64 13.57 24.34 11.32
C LEU A 64 13.70 24.50 12.83
N CYS A 65 12.74 25.15 13.48
CA CYS A 65 12.72 25.32 14.93
C CYS A 65 11.45 24.69 15.52
N ASP A 66 11.63 23.51 16.12
CA ASP A 66 10.53 22.71 16.69
C ASP A 66 10.06 23.21 18.08
N THR A 67 10.80 24.14 18.70
CA THR A 67 10.53 24.66 20.06
C THR A 67 10.66 26.19 20.10
N GLY A 68 10.23 26.81 21.21
CA GLY A 68 10.33 28.27 21.41
C GLY A 68 9.21 29.08 20.75
N LEU A 69 8.12 28.43 20.36
CA LEU A 69 6.93 29.09 19.83
C LEU A 69 5.81 29.17 20.88
N PRO A 70 4.98 30.24 20.84
CA PRO A 70 3.88 30.40 21.77
C PRO A 70 2.74 29.39 21.51
N ASP A 71 2.00 29.03 22.56
CA ASP A 71 0.81 28.18 22.48
C ASP A 71 -0.45 28.91 21.95
N LYS A 72 -0.24 29.79 20.98
CA LYS A 72 -1.26 30.59 20.28
C LYS A 72 -0.70 31.03 18.93
N ASN A 73 -1.57 31.49 18.02
CA ASN A 73 -1.12 32.09 16.76
C ASN A 73 -0.52 33.47 17.01
N ALA A 74 0.76 33.50 17.32
CA ALA A 74 1.55 34.70 17.51
C ALA A 74 2.98 34.46 17.03
N TRP A 75 3.65 35.54 16.61
CA TRP A 75 5.10 35.51 16.44
C TRP A 75 5.77 35.39 17.82
N PRO A 76 6.92 34.67 17.91
CA PRO A 76 7.64 34.53 19.17
C PRO A 76 8.28 35.88 19.57
N GLU A 77 8.51 36.08 20.87
CA GLU A 77 9.18 37.28 21.39
C GLU A 77 10.69 37.27 21.07
N GLU A 78 11.31 36.08 21.11
CA GLU A 78 12.71 35.86 20.76
C GLU A 78 12.85 34.94 19.55
N ALA A 79 13.99 35.02 18.85
CA ALA A 79 14.26 34.17 17.69
C ALA A 79 14.38 32.70 18.12
N PRO A 80 13.51 31.80 17.61
CA PRO A 80 13.59 30.38 17.95
C PRO A 80 14.91 29.78 17.48
N LYS A 81 15.49 28.90 18.28
CA LYS A 81 16.74 28.20 17.96
C LYS A 81 16.47 27.08 16.96
N PRO A 82 17.30 26.92 15.91
CA PRO A 82 17.18 25.82 14.98
C PRO A 82 17.45 24.48 15.68
N SER A 83 16.52 23.54 15.54
CA SER A 83 16.71 22.14 15.92
C SER A 83 17.27 21.32 14.77
N HIS A 84 16.93 21.69 13.53
CA HIS A 84 17.40 21.04 12.32
C HIS A 84 17.68 22.08 11.23
N SER A 85 18.59 21.75 10.32
CA SER A 85 18.79 22.54 9.11
C SER A 85 19.07 21.67 7.90
N TYR A 86 18.75 22.17 6.71
CA TYR A 86 19.07 21.55 5.43
C TYR A 86 19.29 22.64 4.37
N ARG A 87 19.80 22.21 3.21
CA ARG A 87 20.13 23.10 2.09
C ARG A 87 19.08 22.96 0.99
N GLU A 88 18.73 24.08 0.39
CA GLU A 88 17.86 24.15 -0.77
C GLU A 88 18.44 24.98 -1.92
N ARG A 89 17.92 24.73 -3.12
CA ARG A 89 18.37 25.40 -4.35
C ARG A 89 17.74 26.77 -4.55
N ALA A 90 16.54 26.98 -4.04
CA ALA A 90 15.78 28.22 -4.24
C ALA A 90 14.88 28.49 -3.03
N LEU A 91 14.41 29.73 -2.91
CA LEU A 91 13.35 30.11 -1.97
C LEU A 91 11.97 29.63 -2.49
N GLY A 92 11.86 28.33 -2.74
CA GLY A 92 10.64 27.65 -3.17
C GLY A 92 10.46 26.35 -2.38
N LEU A 93 9.80 26.44 -1.23
CA LEU A 93 9.64 25.36 -0.27
C LEU A 93 8.21 24.83 -0.31
N PHE A 94 8.07 23.51 -0.44
CA PHE A 94 6.74 22.88 -0.54
C PHE A 94 6.55 21.64 0.32
N ARG A 95 7.66 21.06 0.81
CA ARG A 95 7.68 19.88 1.68
C ARG A 95 8.77 20.09 2.72
N LEU A 96 8.53 19.61 3.93
CA LEU A 96 9.54 19.57 4.99
C LEU A 96 10.23 18.19 4.99
N PRO A 97 11.53 18.12 5.30
CA PRO A 97 12.16 16.86 5.67
C PRO A 97 11.38 16.20 6.81
N GLN A 98 11.38 14.87 6.87
CA GLN A 98 10.79 14.13 7.97
C GLN A 98 11.65 14.25 9.24
N LEU A 99 11.03 14.04 10.41
CA LEU A 99 11.75 13.91 11.67
C LEU A 99 11.74 12.44 12.09
N TYR A 100 12.85 11.95 12.63
CA TYR A 100 13.01 10.56 13.01
C TYR A 100 13.37 10.41 14.50
N THR A 101 12.88 9.34 15.14
CA THR A 101 13.35 8.88 16.46
C THR A 101 14.78 8.36 16.39
N GLU A 102 15.37 8.04 17.53
CA GLU A 102 16.66 7.35 17.65
C GLU A 102 16.72 6.02 16.86
N THR A 103 15.60 5.34 16.68
CA THR A 103 15.52 4.10 15.89
C THR A 103 15.30 4.34 14.38
N GLY A 104 15.31 5.60 13.91
CA GLY A 104 15.02 5.96 12.52
C GLY A 104 13.56 5.74 12.12
N ILE A 105 12.63 5.94 13.06
CA ILE A 105 11.19 5.85 12.81
C ILE A 105 10.61 7.26 12.70
N ARG A 106 9.69 7.52 11.77
CA ARG A 106 9.04 8.83 11.65
C ARG A 106 8.36 9.27 12.96
N THR A 107 8.58 10.52 13.35
CA THR A 107 8.01 11.14 14.54
C THR A 107 7.49 12.56 14.25
N ASP A 108 6.79 13.14 15.22
CA ASP A 108 6.12 14.43 15.08
C ASP A 108 7.10 15.60 15.18
N ARG A 109 6.96 16.58 14.28
CA ARG A 109 7.58 17.90 14.42
C ARG A 109 6.85 18.76 15.45
N GLY A 110 7.51 19.83 15.88
CA GLY A 110 6.85 20.88 16.67
C GLY A 110 5.59 21.39 15.98
N ASN A 111 4.53 21.66 16.74
CA ASN A 111 3.30 22.23 16.19
C ASN A 111 2.72 23.29 17.17
N PRO A 112 2.81 24.59 16.83
CA PRO A 112 3.31 25.17 15.57
C PRO A 112 4.80 24.93 15.28
N LEU A 113 5.20 25.06 14.01
CA LEU A 113 6.58 24.96 13.55
C LEU A 113 7.05 26.30 12.95
N PHE A 114 8.28 26.71 13.29
CA PHE A 114 8.94 27.87 12.69
C PHE A 114 9.93 27.40 11.64
N VAL A 115 9.92 28.03 10.47
CA VAL A 115 10.87 27.76 9.37
C VAL A 115 11.51 29.07 8.95
N ARG A 116 12.84 29.10 8.90
CA ARG A 116 13.62 30.23 8.38
C ARG A 116 14.43 29.77 7.18
N ALA A 117 14.31 30.45 6.05
CA ALA A 117 15.12 30.22 4.87
C ALA A 117 15.88 31.49 4.53
N ALA A 118 17.20 31.41 4.42
CA ALA A 118 18.06 32.56 4.20
C ALA A 118 19.08 32.30 3.08
N ALA A 119 19.31 33.32 2.26
CA ALA A 119 20.20 33.26 1.11
C ALA A 119 20.68 34.65 0.69
N VAL A 120 21.89 34.72 0.12
CA VAL A 120 22.37 35.92 -0.59
C VAL A 120 22.02 35.77 -2.06
N LEU A 121 21.20 36.69 -2.57
CA LEU A 121 20.70 36.67 -3.95
C LEU A 121 21.60 37.53 -4.85
N PRO A 122 22.07 37.01 -6.01
CA PRO A 122 22.89 37.73 -6.97
C PRO A 122 22.03 38.62 -7.87
N LEU A 123 21.23 39.51 -7.27
CA LEU A 123 20.42 40.46 -8.03
C LEU A 123 21.26 41.56 -8.67
N GLN A 124 20.91 41.91 -9.90
CA GLN A 124 21.47 43.06 -10.60
C GLN A 124 20.74 44.35 -10.18
N GLY A 125 21.34 45.50 -10.49
CA GLY A 125 20.69 46.78 -10.29
C GLY A 125 19.43 46.89 -11.15
N GLY A 126 18.30 47.26 -10.56
CA GLY A 126 17.02 47.34 -11.28
C GLY A 126 15.79 47.39 -10.39
N ARG A 127 14.63 47.54 -11.04
CA ARG A 127 13.32 47.48 -10.39
C ARG A 127 12.70 46.10 -10.59
N TYR A 128 12.34 45.45 -9.49
CA TYR A 128 11.80 44.10 -9.46
C TYR A 128 10.41 44.10 -8.84
N GLN A 129 9.48 43.36 -9.43
CA GLN A 129 8.29 42.89 -8.75
C GLN A 129 8.63 41.62 -8.00
N ILE A 130 8.30 41.56 -6.71
CA ILE A 130 8.53 40.41 -5.85
C ILE A 130 7.18 39.85 -5.40
N LEU A 131 7.02 38.55 -5.54
CA LEU A 131 5.90 37.76 -5.04
C LEU A 131 6.34 36.99 -3.79
N LEU A 132 5.55 37.12 -2.73
CA LEU A 132 5.57 36.21 -1.58
C LEU A 132 4.29 35.38 -1.60
N ARG A 133 4.44 34.05 -1.60
CA ARG A 133 3.34 33.09 -1.47
C ARG A 133 3.62 32.18 -0.27
N ALA A 134 2.62 31.92 0.57
CA ALA A 134 2.73 30.96 1.66
C ALA A 134 1.38 30.56 2.24
N ARG A 135 1.30 29.35 2.83
CA ARG A 135 0.15 28.91 3.63
C ARG A 135 0.16 29.46 5.06
N GLY A 136 1.34 29.57 5.66
CA GLY A 136 1.55 30.06 7.02
C GLY A 136 1.51 31.58 7.17
N ALA A 137 1.73 32.04 8.40
CA ALA A 137 2.08 33.45 8.65
C ALA A 137 3.55 33.63 8.29
N THR A 138 3.82 34.45 7.29
CA THR A 138 5.15 34.53 6.68
C THR A 138 5.59 35.97 6.56
N ARG A 139 6.90 36.20 6.65
CA ARG A 139 7.53 37.48 6.33
C ARG A 139 8.77 37.27 5.47
N LEU A 140 8.91 38.14 4.48
CA LEU A 140 10.11 38.27 3.67
C LEU A 140 10.82 39.56 4.05
N THR A 141 12.09 39.45 4.39
CA THR A 141 12.98 40.60 4.57
C THR A 141 14.09 40.58 3.53
N LEU A 142 14.43 41.77 3.00
CA LEU A 142 15.60 42.00 2.19
C LEU A 142 16.50 43.00 2.93
N ASP A 143 17.76 42.63 3.16
CA ASP A 143 18.74 43.45 3.89
C ASP A 143 18.21 43.96 5.23
N GLY A 144 17.49 43.11 5.96
CA GLY A 144 16.90 43.39 7.27
C GLY A 144 15.59 44.20 7.24
N LYS A 145 15.15 44.67 6.07
CA LYS A 145 13.87 45.40 5.92
C LYS A 145 12.76 44.45 5.50
N VAL A 146 11.64 44.47 6.22
CA VAL A 146 10.43 43.72 5.85
C VAL A 146 9.86 44.28 4.55
N ILE A 147 9.72 43.42 3.54
CA ILE A 147 9.19 43.77 2.21
C ILE A 147 7.76 43.27 2.05
N LEU A 148 7.50 42.01 2.40
CA LEU A 148 6.20 41.36 2.24
C LEU A 148 5.84 40.51 3.45
N THR A 149 4.55 40.36 3.71
CA THR A 149 4.03 39.48 4.76
C THR A 149 2.75 38.78 4.34
N THR A 150 2.52 37.57 4.83
CA THR A 150 1.22 36.87 4.78
C THR A 150 0.67 36.68 6.20
N PRO A 151 -0.66 36.72 6.40
CA PRO A 151 -1.24 36.54 7.71
C PRO A 151 -1.34 35.06 8.10
N PHE A 152 -1.56 34.80 9.40
CA PHE A 152 -1.96 33.48 9.89
C PHE A 152 -3.19 32.95 9.14
N PRO A 153 -3.34 31.62 8.98
CA PRO A 153 -4.54 31.03 8.43
C PRO A 153 -5.81 31.48 9.14
N PRO A 154 -6.91 31.72 8.40
CA PRO A 154 -8.19 32.03 9.00
C PRO A 154 -8.69 30.86 9.85
N SER A 155 -9.66 31.14 10.71
CA SER A 155 -10.36 30.09 11.44
C SER A 155 -11.12 29.16 10.50
N ASP A 156 -11.25 27.89 10.88
CA ASP A 156 -12.19 26.95 10.29
C ASP A 156 -13.61 27.51 10.40
N ASN A 157 -14.33 27.48 9.29
CA ASN A 157 -15.70 27.99 9.16
C ASN A 157 -16.73 26.85 9.13
N GLY A 158 -16.33 25.62 9.46
CA GLY A 158 -17.21 24.45 9.46
C GLY A 158 -17.64 23.98 8.08
N GLY A 159 -17.03 24.51 7.01
CA GLY A 159 -17.36 24.22 5.62
C GLY A 159 -18.24 25.26 4.92
N HIS A 160 -18.56 26.37 5.59
CA HIS A 160 -19.38 27.47 5.07
C HIS A 160 -18.60 28.53 4.28
N GLY A 161 -17.37 28.23 3.87
CA GLY A 161 -16.59 29.08 2.98
C GLY A 161 -17.17 29.11 1.57
N ILE A 162 -16.71 30.07 0.77
CA ILE A 162 -17.17 30.26 -0.60
C ILE A 162 -16.09 29.79 -1.57
N VAL A 163 -16.48 29.13 -2.65
CA VAL A 163 -15.61 28.78 -3.76
C VAL A 163 -15.14 30.06 -4.46
N MET A 164 -13.82 30.23 -4.58
CA MET A 164 -13.26 31.43 -5.19
C MET A 164 -13.50 31.44 -6.70
N GLY A 165 -14.08 32.54 -7.20
CA GLY A 165 -14.20 32.81 -8.63
C GLY A 165 -12.83 33.10 -9.29
N PRO A 166 -12.67 32.87 -10.60
CA PRO A 166 -11.40 33.09 -11.30
C PRO A 166 -10.84 34.51 -11.21
N ASP A 167 -11.69 35.52 -11.04
CA ASP A 167 -11.32 36.94 -10.88
C ASP A 167 -10.65 37.25 -9.53
N LYS A 168 -10.75 36.35 -8.55
CA LYS A 168 -10.16 36.52 -7.21
C LYS A 168 -8.72 36.04 -7.12
N TYR A 169 -8.24 35.30 -8.11
CA TYR A 169 -6.86 34.83 -8.14
C TYR A 169 -5.94 35.92 -8.69
N LEU A 170 -4.76 36.05 -8.08
CA LEU A 170 -3.72 36.91 -8.60
C LEU A 170 -3.27 36.40 -9.98
N ASN A 171 -3.24 37.30 -10.97
CA ASN A 171 -2.81 37.00 -12.33
C ASN A 171 -1.80 38.06 -12.79
N LEU A 172 -0.53 37.66 -12.90
CA LEU A 172 0.58 38.55 -13.24
C LEU A 172 1.17 38.27 -14.63
N GLY A 173 0.45 37.55 -15.49
CA GLY A 173 0.88 37.28 -16.86
C GLY A 173 0.38 35.96 -17.44
N PRO A 174 0.54 35.74 -18.75
CA PRO A 174 0.00 34.57 -19.45
C PRO A 174 0.56 33.23 -18.96
N THR A 175 1.80 33.21 -18.48
CA THR A 175 2.49 32.01 -17.99
C THR A 175 2.50 31.91 -16.45
N PHE A 176 1.87 32.87 -15.75
CA PHE A 176 1.94 32.98 -14.29
C PHE A 176 1.23 31.82 -13.57
N ARG A 177 1.95 31.13 -12.69
CA ARG A 177 1.42 30.03 -11.86
C ARG A 177 0.42 30.54 -10.81
N PHE A 178 -0.82 30.05 -10.85
CA PHE A 178 -1.82 30.37 -9.82
C PHE A 178 -1.54 29.69 -8.47
N ALA A 179 -2.02 30.29 -7.38
CA ALA A 179 -1.84 29.78 -6.02
C ALA A 179 -2.58 28.46 -5.79
N PRO A 180 -1.92 27.43 -5.22
CA PRO A 180 -2.61 26.24 -4.78
C PRO A 180 -3.47 26.52 -3.53
N PRO A 181 -4.43 25.64 -3.21
CA PRO A 181 -5.36 25.81 -2.09
C PRO A 181 -4.69 26.16 -0.76
N GLY A 182 -5.31 27.10 -0.02
CA GLY A 182 -4.87 27.55 1.30
C GLY A 182 -3.70 28.54 1.33
N ASN A 183 -3.04 28.81 0.19
CA ASN A 183 -1.94 29.76 0.10
C ASN A 183 -2.45 31.21 -0.01
N ARG A 184 -1.67 32.14 0.53
CA ARG A 184 -1.90 33.59 0.45
C ARG A 184 -0.75 34.24 -0.29
N GLU A 185 -1.05 35.33 -0.97
CA GLU A 185 -0.10 36.01 -1.85
C GLU A 185 0.00 37.49 -1.48
N ALA A 186 1.21 38.02 -1.62
CA ALA A 186 1.47 39.45 -1.52
C ALA A 186 2.53 39.83 -2.58
N VAL A 187 2.39 41.00 -3.19
CA VAL A 187 3.30 41.50 -4.22
C VAL A 187 3.75 42.92 -3.87
N ALA A 188 5.02 43.21 -4.08
CA ALA A 188 5.59 44.55 -3.93
C ALA A 188 6.60 44.83 -5.04
N THR A 189 6.85 46.11 -5.32
CA THR A 189 7.96 46.54 -6.19
C THR A 189 9.12 47.00 -5.31
N VAL A 190 10.33 46.52 -5.60
CA VAL A 190 11.56 46.86 -4.89
C VAL A 190 12.60 47.33 -5.89
N THR A 191 13.39 48.32 -5.51
CA THR A 191 14.56 48.77 -6.29
C THR A 191 15.82 48.21 -5.65
N ILE A 192 16.65 47.53 -6.45
CA ILE A 192 17.93 46.98 -6.05
C ILE A 192 19.03 47.87 -6.64
N SER A 193 20.00 48.25 -5.81
CA SER A 193 21.15 49.06 -6.23
C SER A 193 22.17 48.19 -6.95
N GLU A 194 22.88 48.77 -7.92
CA GLU A 194 23.93 48.08 -8.66
C GLU A 194 25.08 47.65 -7.73
N GLY A 195 25.57 46.41 -7.91
CA GLY A 195 26.66 45.84 -7.11
C GLY A 195 26.31 45.39 -5.69
N GLN A 196 25.05 45.51 -5.26
CA GLN A 196 24.61 45.12 -3.92
C GLN A 196 24.26 43.62 -3.85
N LYS A 197 25.03 42.85 -3.07
CA LYS A 197 24.59 41.52 -2.61
C LYS A 197 23.34 41.70 -1.75
N THR A 198 22.23 41.07 -2.13
CA THR A 198 20.96 41.22 -1.43
C THR A 198 20.73 40.02 -0.51
N LEU A 199 20.72 40.23 0.81
CA LEU A 199 20.38 39.19 1.78
C LEU A 199 18.86 39.04 1.86
N ALA A 200 18.35 37.88 1.46
CA ALA A 200 16.95 37.52 1.63
C ALA A 200 16.76 36.57 2.82
N VAL A 201 15.82 36.90 3.70
CA VAL A 201 15.40 36.03 4.82
C VAL A 201 13.88 35.89 4.78
N LEU A 202 13.43 34.65 4.60
CA LEU A 202 12.04 34.22 4.62
C LEU A 202 11.78 33.47 5.93
N GLU A 203 10.84 33.95 6.73
CA GLU A 203 10.42 33.29 7.97
C GLU A 203 8.94 32.96 7.91
N THR A 204 8.57 31.72 8.21
CA THR A 204 7.18 31.25 8.18
C THR A 204 6.84 30.43 9.42
N ILE A 205 5.64 30.63 9.95
CA ILE A 205 5.04 29.79 10.99
C ILE A 205 3.93 28.95 10.34
N VAL A 206 4.08 27.64 10.38
CA VAL A 206 3.12 26.66 9.85
C VAL A 206 2.48 25.84 10.96
N GLY A 207 1.30 25.29 10.69
CA GLY A 207 0.46 24.64 11.71
C GLY A 207 -0.25 25.68 12.58
N GLY A 208 -0.09 25.59 13.89
CA GLY A 208 -0.65 26.53 14.85
C GLY A 208 -2.07 26.17 15.28
N TYR A 209 -2.77 27.15 15.83
CA TYR A 209 -3.96 26.94 16.66
C TYR A 209 -5.27 27.39 16.00
N LEU A 210 -6.33 26.62 16.21
CA LEU A 210 -7.71 26.92 15.83
C LEU A 210 -8.55 26.95 17.11
N GLY A 211 -8.67 28.11 17.77
CA GLY A 211 -9.18 28.14 19.13
C GLY A 211 -8.28 27.30 20.05
N LYS A 212 -8.78 26.14 20.53
CA LYS A 212 -8.00 25.17 21.32
C LYS A 212 -7.42 24.01 20.48
N ALA A 213 -7.85 23.86 19.24
CA ALA A 213 -7.41 22.82 18.31
C ALA A 213 -6.07 23.18 17.62
N ARG A 214 -5.43 22.22 16.94
CA ARG A 214 -4.16 22.43 16.19
C ARG A 214 -4.35 22.15 14.71
N ARG A 215 -3.57 22.77 13.82
CA ARG A 215 -3.58 22.51 12.36
C ARG A 215 -2.41 21.64 11.91
N ARG A 216 -2.45 21.09 10.70
CA ARG A 216 -1.30 20.36 10.14
C ARG A 216 -0.12 21.32 9.88
N PRO A 217 1.12 21.01 10.31
CA PRO A 217 2.28 21.87 10.13
C PRO A 217 2.89 21.72 8.72
N GLU A 218 2.17 22.18 7.70
CA GLU A 218 2.55 22.04 6.28
C GLU A 218 2.84 23.40 5.62
N LEU A 219 3.81 23.41 4.68
CA LEU A 219 4.26 24.62 3.98
C LEU A 219 3.28 25.10 2.90
N GLY A 220 2.48 24.21 2.31
CA GLY A 220 1.81 24.53 1.04
C GLY A 220 2.84 24.86 -0.05
N GLU A 221 2.64 25.94 -0.79
CA GLU A 221 3.62 26.45 -1.76
C GLU A 221 4.22 27.74 -1.19
N THR A 222 5.24 27.60 -0.34
CA THR A 222 5.93 28.73 0.29
C THR A 222 7.07 29.22 -0.59
N VAL A 223 6.83 30.30 -1.34
CA VAL A 223 7.68 30.75 -2.45
C VAL A 223 7.99 32.24 -2.35
N VAL A 224 9.24 32.59 -2.68
CA VAL A 224 9.66 33.92 -3.11
C VAL A 224 10.00 33.85 -4.59
N ALA A 225 9.29 34.64 -5.40
CA ALA A 225 9.54 34.74 -6.84
C ALA A 225 9.66 36.22 -7.24
N TRP A 226 10.32 36.47 -8.37
CA TRP A 226 10.56 37.81 -8.87
C TRP A 226 10.32 37.93 -10.38
N SER A 227 10.05 39.16 -10.83
CA SER A 227 10.04 39.56 -12.24
C SER A 227 10.71 40.92 -12.36
N LEU A 228 11.49 41.13 -13.42
CA LEU A 228 11.97 42.46 -13.77
C LEU A 228 10.78 43.34 -14.17
N GLU A 229 10.76 44.60 -13.74
CA GLU A 229 9.67 45.49 -14.11
C GLU A 229 9.53 45.62 -15.63
N GLY A 230 8.31 45.48 -16.13
CA GLY A 230 8.00 45.42 -17.56
C GLY A 230 8.08 44.02 -18.19
N SER A 231 8.58 43.02 -17.46
CA SER A 231 8.54 41.61 -17.88
C SER A 231 7.32 40.87 -17.33
N ASN A 232 6.81 39.92 -18.12
CA ASN A 232 5.76 38.98 -17.71
C ASN A 232 6.34 37.60 -17.30
N GLN A 233 7.67 37.48 -17.26
CA GLN A 233 8.35 36.25 -16.88
C GLN A 233 8.70 36.27 -15.40
N TRP A 234 8.27 35.23 -14.69
CA TRP A 234 8.50 35.07 -13.26
C TRP A 234 9.51 33.97 -13.01
N PHE A 235 10.38 34.17 -12.03
CA PHE A 235 11.42 33.21 -11.65
C PHE A 235 11.45 33.00 -10.15
N LEU A 236 11.76 31.79 -9.69
CA LEU A 236 12.06 31.56 -8.26
C LEU A 236 13.32 32.32 -7.87
N ALA A 237 13.35 32.85 -6.65
CA ALA A 237 14.54 33.50 -6.12
C ALA A 237 15.62 32.45 -5.79
N THR A 238 16.78 32.57 -6.45
CA THR A 238 17.91 31.64 -6.34
C THR A 238 19.18 32.36 -5.83
N PRO A 239 20.03 31.69 -5.04
CA PRO A 239 21.34 32.20 -4.61
C PRO A 239 22.45 32.06 -5.67
N THR A 240 22.10 31.64 -6.89
CA THR A 240 23.00 31.47 -8.04
C THR A 240 22.37 32.09 -9.27
N ASP A 241 23.15 32.21 -10.35
CA ASP A 241 22.66 32.65 -11.67
C ASP A 241 21.73 31.64 -12.36
N SER A 242 21.41 30.51 -11.70
CA SER A 242 20.50 29.53 -12.26
C SER A 242 19.08 30.08 -12.38
N VAL A 243 18.49 29.97 -13.56
CA VAL A 243 17.14 30.46 -13.81
C VAL A 243 16.14 29.33 -13.64
N ILE A 244 15.21 29.48 -12.69
CA ILE A 244 14.09 28.54 -12.50
C ILE A 244 12.80 29.29 -12.82
N SER A 245 12.21 29.00 -13.99
CA SER A 245 10.96 29.63 -14.42
C SER A 245 9.81 29.25 -13.48
N TYR A 246 9.10 30.25 -12.96
CA TYR A 246 7.94 30.06 -12.09
C TYR A 246 6.64 29.99 -12.91
N THR A 247 6.55 28.92 -13.68
CA THR A 247 5.37 28.50 -14.46
C THR A 247 4.88 27.14 -13.94
N ASP A 248 3.78 26.59 -14.45
CA ASP A 248 3.36 25.24 -14.04
C ASP A 248 4.39 24.18 -14.40
N ALA A 249 4.88 24.19 -15.65
CA ALA A 249 5.90 23.25 -16.10
C ALA A 249 7.23 23.43 -15.36
N GLY A 250 7.64 24.69 -15.12
CA GLY A 250 8.86 24.98 -14.38
C GLY A 250 8.78 24.56 -12.91
N TRP A 251 7.61 24.75 -12.27
CA TRP A 251 7.36 24.29 -10.92
C TRP A 251 7.26 22.76 -10.83
N GLU A 252 6.60 22.10 -11.77
CA GLU A 252 6.50 20.62 -11.83
C GLU A 252 7.92 20.02 -11.89
N ALA A 253 8.75 20.46 -12.84
CA ALA A 253 10.13 20.01 -12.98
C ALA A 253 10.98 20.30 -11.72
N TYR A 254 10.87 21.50 -11.16
CA TYR A 254 11.57 21.87 -9.93
C TYR A 254 11.14 20.98 -8.74
N SER A 255 9.84 20.83 -8.52
CA SER A 255 9.30 20.08 -7.39
C SER A 255 9.60 18.57 -7.50
N GLU A 256 9.66 17.99 -8.70
CA GLU A 256 10.10 16.61 -8.92
C GLU A 256 11.59 16.42 -8.61
N GLU A 257 12.43 17.34 -9.04
CA GLU A 257 13.86 17.34 -8.71
C GLU A 257 14.06 17.47 -7.19
N ARG A 258 13.35 18.40 -6.55
CA ARG A 258 13.48 18.66 -5.11
C ARG A 258 12.86 17.58 -4.24
N ASN A 259 11.79 16.92 -4.66
CA ASN A 259 11.27 15.74 -3.97
C ASN A 259 12.34 14.64 -3.87
N ARG A 260 13.06 14.35 -4.97
CA ARG A 260 14.17 13.37 -4.96
C ARG A 260 15.30 13.77 -4.03
N HIS A 261 15.64 15.06 -3.99
CA HIS A 261 16.62 15.60 -3.04
C HIS A 261 16.18 15.41 -1.59
N LEU A 262 14.93 15.76 -1.27
CA LEU A 262 14.39 15.58 0.08
C LEU A 262 14.27 14.10 0.45
N ASP A 263 13.98 13.20 -0.49
CA ASP A 263 13.98 11.75 -0.25
C ASP A 263 15.39 11.25 0.15
N ASP A 264 16.45 11.80 -0.46
CA ASP A 264 17.86 11.52 -0.08
C ASP A 264 18.21 12.11 1.30
N VAL A 265 17.76 13.34 1.59
CA VAL A 265 17.90 13.95 2.94
C VAL A 265 17.23 13.07 3.99
N ASP A 266 16.00 12.64 3.73
CA ASP A 266 15.20 11.79 4.62
C ASP A 266 15.87 10.41 4.82
N ALA A 267 16.38 9.80 3.74
CA ALA A 267 17.11 8.54 3.81
C ALA A 267 18.40 8.64 4.65
N LYS A 268 19.19 9.70 4.46
CA LYS A 268 20.42 9.96 5.24
C LYS A 268 20.11 10.20 6.71
N ALA A 269 19.11 11.02 7.02
CA ALA A 269 18.70 11.28 8.40
C ALA A 269 18.25 9.99 9.10
N ARG A 270 17.41 9.20 8.43
CA ARG A 270 16.94 7.90 8.94
C ARG A 270 18.07 6.90 9.15
N ALA A 271 19.04 6.82 8.23
CA ALA A 271 20.21 5.98 8.38
C ALA A 271 21.11 6.42 9.54
N ALA A 272 21.33 7.73 9.71
CA ALA A 272 22.13 8.28 10.81
C ALA A 272 21.49 7.98 12.18
N CYS A 273 20.17 8.12 12.31
CA CYS A 273 19.45 7.72 13.51
C CYS A 273 19.63 6.21 13.77
N ARG A 274 19.34 5.34 12.79
CA ARG A 274 19.49 3.87 12.98
C ARG A 274 20.89 3.43 13.39
N ALA A 275 21.93 4.15 12.96
CA ALA A 275 23.30 3.84 13.34
C ALA A 275 23.54 3.90 14.86
N THR A 276 22.75 4.67 15.62
CA THR A 276 22.86 4.72 17.09
C THR A 276 22.46 3.41 17.76
N GLU A 277 21.59 2.63 17.14
CA GLU A 277 21.12 1.32 17.62
C GLU A 277 21.90 0.13 17.03
N ALA A 278 22.83 0.40 16.10
CA ALA A 278 23.62 -0.64 15.44
C ALA A 278 24.37 -1.57 16.42
N PRO A 279 24.93 -1.11 17.56
CA PRO A 279 25.57 -1.99 18.53
C PRO A 279 24.60 -3.02 19.16
N ALA A 280 23.35 -2.61 19.44
CA ALA A 280 22.35 -3.50 20.01
C ALA A 280 21.93 -4.58 19.00
N TRP A 281 21.69 -4.17 17.75
CA TRP A 281 21.37 -5.12 16.67
C TRP A 281 22.55 -6.04 16.34
N THR A 282 23.78 -5.53 16.32
CA THR A 282 24.99 -6.34 16.11
C THR A 282 25.14 -7.40 17.19
N ARG A 283 24.90 -7.03 18.46
CA ARG A 283 24.90 -8.00 19.57
C ARG A 283 23.86 -9.09 19.35
N LYS A 284 22.62 -8.70 19.00
CA LYS A 284 21.57 -9.66 18.67
C LYS A 284 21.97 -10.58 17.51
N ARG A 285 22.60 -10.07 16.44
CA ARG A 285 23.09 -10.91 15.33
C ARG A 285 24.14 -11.92 15.79
N THR A 286 25.06 -11.52 16.67
CA THR A 286 26.05 -12.43 17.25
C THR A 286 25.40 -13.52 18.09
N GLU A 287 24.39 -13.16 18.90
CA GLU A 287 23.62 -14.13 19.70
C GLU A 287 22.84 -15.11 18.82
N ASP A 288 22.17 -14.61 17.79
CA ASP A 288 21.43 -15.43 16.80
C ASP A 288 22.38 -16.38 16.05
N ALA A 289 23.57 -15.91 15.65
CA ALA A 289 24.60 -16.72 15.00
C ALA A 289 25.18 -17.78 15.95
N ALA A 290 25.41 -17.45 17.21
CA ALA A 290 25.87 -18.39 18.22
C ALA A 290 24.82 -19.47 18.50
N TRP A 291 23.54 -19.09 18.59
CA TRP A 291 22.44 -20.04 18.70
C TRP A 291 22.38 -20.96 17.48
N LEU A 292 22.51 -20.41 16.26
CA LEU A 292 22.46 -21.19 15.02
C LEU A 292 23.61 -22.20 14.94
N ALA A 293 24.81 -21.82 15.37
CA ALA A 293 25.98 -22.70 15.41
C ALA A 293 25.85 -23.87 16.40
N GLN A 294 24.99 -23.75 17.41
CA GLN A 294 24.67 -24.84 18.35
C GLN A 294 23.63 -25.81 17.78
N GLN A 295 22.92 -25.44 16.70
CA GLN A 295 21.95 -26.32 16.07
C GLN A 295 22.65 -27.33 15.16
N LYS A 296 22.06 -28.52 15.01
CA LYS A 296 22.50 -29.49 13.98
C LYS A 296 22.43 -28.85 12.60
N GLU A 297 23.56 -28.74 11.89
CA GLU A 297 23.61 -28.17 10.54
C GLU A 297 22.67 -28.93 9.58
N LEU A 298 21.89 -28.20 8.80
CA LEU A 298 21.02 -28.76 7.77
C LEU A 298 21.74 -28.63 6.42
N ILE A 299 22.35 -29.73 5.98
CA ILE A 299 23.09 -29.78 4.73
C ILE A 299 22.09 -30.10 3.61
N PRO A 300 22.03 -29.31 2.53
CA PRO A 300 21.16 -29.65 1.41
C PRO A 300 21.60 -31.00 0.81
N PRO A 301 20.66 -31.85 0.37
CA PRO A 301 20.93 -33.21 -0.11
C PRO A 301 22.00 -33.28 -1.19
N ASP A 302 22.65 -34.44 -1.34
CA ASP A 302 23.60 -34.67 -2.42
C ASP A 302 22.90 -34.57 -3.79
N GLY A 303 23.57 -33.89 -4.71
CA GLY A 303 23.02 -33.61 -6.04
C GLY A 303 24.11 -33.39 -7.07
N LYS A 304 23.72 -33.05 -8.29
CA LYS A 304 24.67 -32.74 -9.37
C LYS A 304 25.62 -31.63 -8.91
N LYS A 305 26.91 -31.75 -9.22
CA LYS A 305 27.93 -30.74 -8.87
C LYS A 305 27.52 -29.38 -9.46
N GLY A 306 27.43 -28.36 -8.60
CA GLY A 306 26.99 -27.02 -8.99
C GLY A 306 25.47 -26.82 -9.03
N ALA A 307 24.67 -27.82 -8.65
CA ALA A 307 23.22 -27.66 -8.50
C ALA A 307 22.89 -26.74 -7.31
N HIS A 308 21.88 -25.91 -7.50
CA HIS A 308 21.43 -24.98 -6.47
C HIS A 308 20.87 -25.73 -5.25
N PRO A 309 21.14 -25.29 -4.00
CA PRO A 309 20.63 -25.95 -2.78
C PRO A 309 19.12 -26.22 -2.78
N VAL A 310 18.31 -25.23 -3.18
CA VAL A 310 16.85 -25.36 -3.28
C VAL A 310 16.45 -26.50 -4.22
N ASP A 311 17.06 -26.56 -5.40
CA ASP A 311 16.73 -27.59 -6.39
C ASP A 311 17.10 -28.99 -5.87
N ARG A 312 18.19 -29.13 -5.11
CA ARG A 312 18.59 -30.41 -4.49
C ARG A 312 17.56 -30.92 -3.47
N PHE A 313 16.97 -30.03 -2.66
CA PHE A 313 15.89 -30.41 -1.75
C PHE A 313 14.63 -30.87 -2.50
N LEU A 314 14.24 -30.17 -3.57
CA LEU A 314 13.09 -30.55 -4.40
C LEU A 314 13.34 -31.90 -5.09
N GLU A 315 14.52 -32.08 -5.68
CA GLU A 315 14.94 -33.32 -6.34
C GLU A 315 14.94 -34.51 -5.38
N GLU A 316 15.37 -34.32 -4.14
CA GLU A 316 15.37 -35.38 -3.13
C GLU A 316 13.95 -35.85 -2.78
N VAL A 317 13.01 -34.91 -2.69
CA VAL A 317 11.58 -35.23 -2.52
C VAL A 317 11.02 -35.96 -3.74
N TRP A 318 11.43 -35.59 -4.96
CA TRP A 318 11.02 -36.30 -6.17
C TRP A 318 11.54 -37.74 -6.22
N LYS A 319 12.77 -37.98 -5.76
CA LYS A 319 13.37 -39.34 -5.68
C LYS A 319 12.67 -40.21 -4.63
N THR A 320 12.47 -39.67 -3.43
CA THR A 320 11.85 -40.41 -2.32
C THR A 320 10.37 -40.70 -2.60
N GLY A 321 9.64 -39.75 -3.19
CA GLY A 321 8.26 -39.95 -3.66
C GLY A 321 8.12 -40.98 -4.79
N GLN A 322 9.17 -41.21 -5.59
CA GLN A 322 9.22 -42.30 -6.59
C GLN A 322 9.50 -43.68 -5.98
N GLN A 323 10.10 -43.74 -4.78
CA GLN A 323 10.42 -44.99 -4.09
C GLN A 323 9.28 -45.47 -3.17
N GLU A 324 8.46 -44.56 -2.62
CA GLU A 324 7.18 -44.90 -2.01
C GLU A 324 6.17 -45.22 -3.13
N THR A 325 6.09 -46.47 -3.57
CA THR A 325 5.03 -46.89 -4.49
C THR A 325 3.66 -46.64 -3.83
N SER A 326 2.95 -45.58 -4.22
CA SER A 326 1.56 -45.42 -3.79
C SER A 326 0.77 -46.62 -4.26
N ASP A 327 0.10 -47.30 -3.35
CA ASP A 327 -0.92 -48.29 -3.72
C ASP A 327 -1.98 -47.57 -4.58
N PRO A 328 -2.16 -47.92 -5.87
CA PRO A 328 -3.18 -47.31 -6.73
C PRO A 328 -4.59 -47.44 -6.14
N ARG A 329 -4.81 -48.45 -5.28
CA ARG A 329 -6.03 -48.63 -4.51
C ARG A 329 -6.22 -47.51 -3.47
N ALA A 330 -5.15 -47.13 -2.76
CA ALA A 330 -5.18 -46.06 -1.77
C ALA A 330 -5.52 -44.70 -2.39
N GLN A 331 -4.95 -44.39 -3.56
CA GLN A 331 -5.28 -43.17 -4.30
C GLN A 331 -6.75 -43.12 -4.70
N ARG A 332 -7.26 -44.21 -5.31
CA ARG A 332 -8.65 -44.31 -5.75
C ARG A 332 -9.62 -44.23 -4.57
N ALA A 333 -9.27 -44.82 -3.42
CA ALA A 333 -10.07 -44.75 -2.21
C ALA A 333 -10.11 -43.34 -1.62
N VAL A 334 -8.98 -42.64 -1.51
CA VAL A 334 -8.95 -41.25 -1.02
C VAL A 334 -9.63 -40.29 -1.99
N ALA A 335 -9.45 -40.44 -3.31
CA ALA A 335 -10.17 -39.66 -4.31
C ALA A 335 -11.70 -39.89 -4.23
N LEU A 336 -12.13 -41.13 -3.93
CA LEU A 336 -13.53 -41.43 -3.68
C LEU A 336 -14.05 -40.72 -2.42
N LEU A 337 -13.26 -40.66 -1.35
CA LEU A 337 -13.61 -39.89 -0.14
C LEU A 337 -13.70 -38.39 -0.45
N GLU A 338 -12.75 -37.82 -1.18
CA GLU A 338 -12.76 -36.42 -1.60
C GLU A 338 -14.02 -36.08 -2.41
N THR A 339 -14.42 -36.98 -3.30
CA THR A 339 -15.55 -36.77 -4.21
C THR A 339 -16.91 -37.00 -3.54
N ARG A 340 -17.03 -38.00 -2.65
CA ARG A 340 -18.33 -38.46 -2.11
C ARG A 340 -18.56 -38.09 -0.64
N CYS A 341 -17.49 -37.89 0.13
CA CYS A 341 -17.56 -37.84 1.59
C CYS A 341 -17.10 -36.49 2.16
N VAL A 342 -16.00 -35.94 1.64
CA VAL A 342 -15.33 -34.73 2.18
C VAL A 342 -16.25 -33.52 2.19
N GLN A 343 -17.16 -33.36 1.22
CA GLN A 343 -18.14 -32.27 1.23
C GLN A 343 -18.95 -32.18 2.54
N CYS A 344 -19.26 -33.33 3.16
CA CYS A 344 -19.99 -33.40 4.43
C CYS A 344 -19.10 -33.77 5.63
N HIS A 345 -17.92 -34.34 5.39
CA HIS A 345 -17.02 -34.91 6.40
C HIS A 345 -15.61 -34.29 6.33
N SER A 346 -15.53 -32.99 6.09
CA SER A 346 -14.29 -32.21 6.19
C SER A 346 -14.51 -30.90 6.94
N GLY A 347 -13.41 -30.32 7.40
CA GLY A 347 -13.43 -29.01 8.07
C GLY A 347 -14.26 -28.99 9.36
N THR A 348 -14.68 -27.79 9.76
CA THR A 348 -15.22 -27.51 11.11
C THR A 348 -16.71 -27.79 11.30
N LYS A 349 -17.42 -28.21 10.23
CA LYS A 349 -18.86 -28.56 10.25
C LYS A 349 -19.12 -30.00 9.78
N ALA A 350 -18.11 -30.86 9.91
CA ALA A 350 -18.20 -32.26 9.55
C ALA A 350 -19.35 -32.94 10.30
N LYS A 351 -20.22 -33.65 9.58
CA LYS A 351 -21.43 -34.26 10.17
C LYS A 351 -21.06 -35.42 11.09
N GLY A 352 -21.67 -35.44 12.28
CA GLY A 352 -21.47 -36.49 13.28
C GLY A 352 -20.03 -36.56 13.81
N GLY A 353 -19.31 -35.42 13.82
CA GLY A 353 -17.93 -35.33 14.29
C GLY A 353 -16.90 -36.06 13.43
N LEU A 354 -17.33 -36.76 12.37
CA LEU A 354 -16.47 -37.61 11.55
C LEU A 354 -15.78 -36.82 10.45
N ARG A 355 -14.45 -36.83 10.44
CA ARG A 355 -13.62 -36.29 9.37
C ARG A 355 -12.96 -37.39 8.52
N LEU A 356 -12.95 -37.18 7.21
CA LEU A 356 -12.45 -38.13 6.20
C LEU A 356 -11.47 -37.45 5.22
N ASP A 357 -10.82 -36.37 5.66
CA ASP A 357 -9.84 -35.57 4.90
C ASP A 357 -8.38 -35.87 5.31
N SER A 358 -8.16 -36.75 6.29
CA SER A 358 -6.84 -37.27 6.63
C SER A 358 -6.92 -38.65 7.27
N ARG A 359 -5.80 -39.39 7.23
CA ARG A 359 -5.69 -40.70 7.88
C ARG A 359 -5.90 -40.64 9.38
N GLN A 360 -5.31 -39.62 10.01
CA GLN A 360 -5.39 -39.42 11.44
C GLN A 360 -6.85 -39.22 11.88
N ALA A 361 -7.59 -38.38 11.15
CA ALA A 361 -9.00 -38.14 11.42
C ALA A 361 -9.88 -39.37 11.19
N LEU A 362 -9.58 -40.19 10.17
CA LEU A 362 -10.26 -41.46 9.93
C LEU A 362 -10.10 -42.43 11.13
N LEU A 363 -8.91 -42.46 11.75
CA LEU A 363 -8.60 -43.30 12.91
C LEU A 363 -9.24 -42.79 14.20
N GLU A 364 -9.34 -41.47 14.36
CA GLU A 364 -10.01 -40.82 15.50
C GLU A 364 -11.52 -41.09 15.49
N GLY A 365 -12.14 -41.17 14.31
CA GLY A 365 -13.56 -41.48 14.14
C GLY A 365 -14.48 -40.28 14.38
N GLY A 366 -15.74 -40.56 14.72
CA GLY A 366 -16.75 -39.52 14.97
C GLY A 366 -17.64 -39.88 16.17
N ASP A 367 -18.77 -39.17 16.31
CA ASP A 367 -19.72 -39.33 17.42
C ASP A 367 -20.29 -40.75 17.52
N SER A 368 -20.30 -41.50 16.41
CA SER A 368 -20.73 -42.90 16.37
C SER A 368 -19.62 -43.90 16.71
N GLY A 369 -18.43 -43.45 17.10
CA GLY A 369 -17.26 -44.29 17.35
C GLY A 369 -16.26 -44.28 16.18
N LYS A 370 -15.32 -45.24 16.21
CA LYS A 370 -14.23 -45.31 15.21
C LYS A 370 -14.78 -45.56 13.81
N ALA A 371 -14.48 -44.68 12.87
CA ALA A 371 -14.84 -44.89 11.47
C ALA A 371 -14.01 -46.03 10.86
N PHE A 372 -12.78 -46.18 11.32
CA PHE A 372 -11.89 -47.28 10.97
C PHE A 372 -11.15 -47.77 12.23
N ASP A 373 -11.14 -49.09 12.46
CA ASP A 373 -10.30 -49.70 13.48
C ASP A 373 -9.17 -50.49 12.80
N PRO A 374 -7.88 -50.12 13.00
CA PRO A 374 -6.76 -50.79 12.35
C PRO A 374 -6.52 -52.22 12.86
N VAL A 375 -7.07 -52.59 14.02
CA VAL A 375 -6.99 -53.95 14.59
C VAL A 375 -8.14 -54.82 14.09
N ALA A 376 -9.32 -54.22 13.84
CA ALA A 376 -10.49 -54.91 13.30
C ALA A 376 -11.20 -54.09 12.20
N PRO A 377 -10.63 -54.02 10.97
CA PRO A 377 -11.12 -53.16 9.88
C PRO A 377 -12.61 -53.30 9.55
N ALA A 378 -13.15 -54.52 9.67
CA ALA A 378 -14.55 -54.82 9.38
C ALA A 378 -15.54 -54.26 10.41
N GLN A 379 -15.08 -53.86 11.61
CA GLN A 379 -15.90 -53.30 12.68
C GLN A 379 -15.96 -51.76 12.63
N GLY A 380 -15.20 -51.12 11.74
CA GLY A 380 -15.24 -49.68 11.55
C GLY A 380 -16.60 -49.20 11.03
N HIS A 381 -17.11 -48.12 11.61
CA HIS A 381 -18.43 -47.59 11.25
C HIS A 381 -18.52 -47.09 9.80
N LEU A 382 -17.41 -46.74 9.15
CA LEU A 382 -17.43 -46.25 7.77
C LEU A 382 -18.03 -47.29 6.81
N LEU A 383 -17.53 -48.54 6.87
CA LEU A 383 -18.03 -49.65 6.03
C LEU A 383 -19.48 -50.03 6.36
N ALA A 384 -19.85 -50.02 7.64
CA ALA A 384 -21.21 -50.32 8.07
C ALA A 384 -22.22 -49.30 7.52
N ARG A 385 -21.86 -48.00 7.55
CA ARG A 385 -22.72 -46.90 7.11
C ARG A 385 -22.89 -46.86 5.59
N VAL A 386 -21.82 -47.10 4.80
CA VAL A 386 -21.92 -47.11 3.32
C VAL A 386 -22.61 -48.36 2.75
N ARG A 387 -22.70 -49.44 3.53
CA ARG A 387 -23.43 -50.67 3.18
C ARG A 387 -24.90 -50.67 3.62
N SER A 388 -25.27 -49.78 4.53
CA SER A 388 -26.64 -49.71 5.04
C SER A 388 -27.59 -49.15 3.98
N VAL A 389 -28.80 -49.71 3.93
CA VAL A 389 -29.92 -49.21 3.12
C VAL A 389 -30.97 -48.48 3.97
N ASP A 390 -30.83 -48.51 5.31
CA ASP A 390 -31.70 -47.79 6.23
C ASP A 390 -31.47 -46.27 6.09
N LEU A 391 -32.55 -45.52 5.90
CA LEU A 391 -32.52 -44.06 5.76
C LEU A 391 -31.91 -43.35 6.97
N ALA A 392 -32.01 -43.93 8.17
CA ALA A 392 -31.42 -43.37 9.39
C ALA A 392 -29.90 -43.58 9.47
N ASP A 393 -29.39 -44.66 8.85
CA ASP A 393 -28.01 -45.10 9.04
C ASP A 393 -27.14 -45.14 7.78
N ARG A 394 -27.72 -44.98 6.60
CA ARG A 394 -26.99 -45.03 5.33
C ARG A 394 -26.16 -43.78 5.07
N MET A 395 -25.02 -43.98 4.40
CA MET A 395 -24.20 -42.91 3.84
C MET A 395 -23.98 -43.15 2.33
N PRO A 396 -24.22 -42.14 1.46
CA PRO A 396 -24.67 -40.79 1.79
C PRO A 396 -26.15 -40.72 2.20
N PRO A 397 -26.56 -39.78 3.07
CA PRO A 397 -27.95 -39.71 3.57
C PRO A 397 -28.93 -39.20 2.49
N LYS A 398 -28.42 -38.41 1.53
CA LYS A 398 -29.14 -37.89 0.37
C LYS A 398 -28.32 -38.16 -0.90
N GLY A 399 -28.98 -38.49 -2.00
CA GLY A 399 -28.34 -38.82 -3.27
C GLY A 399 -28.20 -40.33 -3.50
N ALA A 400 -27.44 -40.69 -4.53
CA ALA A 400 -27.16 -42.09 -4.87
C ALA A 400 -26.20 -42.73 -3.85
N LEU A 401 -26.47 -44.00 -3.50
CA LEU A 401 -25.55 -44.82 -2.71
C LEU A 401 -24.28 -45.13 -3.52
N LEU A 402 -23.21 -45.50 -2.81
CA LEU A 402 -22.00 -46.01 -3.45
C LEU A 402 -22.34 -47.31 -4.19
N SER A 403 -21.78 -47.46 -5.38
CA SER A 403 -21.86 -48.70 -6.16
C SER A 403 -21.14 -49.85 -5.44
N PRO A 404 -21.49 -51.11 -5.75
CA PRO A 404 -20.78 -52.27 -5.19
C PRO A 404 -19.26 -52.20 -5.40
N ALA A 405 -18.81 -51.69 -6.55
CA ALA A 405 -17.39 -51.51 -6.85
C ALA A 405 -16.70 -50.45 -5.95
N GLU A 406 -17.38 -49.34 -5.66
CA GLU A 406 -16.90 -48.30 -4.75
C GLU A 406 -16.85 -48.81 -3.29
N ILE A 407 -17.84 -49.60 -2.86
CA ILE A 407 -17.86 -50.22 -1.52
C ILE A 407 -16.73 -51.26 -1.40
N THR A 408 -16.51 -52.09 -2.42
CA THR A 408 -15.40 -53.06 -2.46
C THR A 408 -14.05 -52.36 -2.39
N LEU A 409 -13.87 -51.26 -3.14
CA LEU A 409 -12.66 -50.44 -3.10
C LEU A 409 -12.36 -49.91 -1.68
N LEU A 410 -13.37 -49.34 -0.99
CA LEU A 410 -13.21 -48.89 0.38
C LEU A 410 -12.94 -50.04 1.35
N ALA A 411 -13.59 -51.20 1.16
CA ALA A 411 -13.38 -52.38 2.01
C ALA A 411 -11.95 -52.91 1.92
N GLU A 412 -11.42 -53.06 0.70
CA GLU A 412 -10.06 -53.52 0.47
C GLU A 412 -9.02 -52.50 0.98
N TRP A 413 -9.28 -51.21 0.76
CA TRP A 413 -8.39 -50.16 1.24
C TRP A 413 -8.33 -50.10 2.77
N LEU A 414 -9.46 -50.15 3.46
CA LEU A 414 -9.50 -50.24 4.93
C LEU A 414 -8.85 -51.54 5.42
N GLY A 415 -9.09 -52.66 4.73
CA GLY A 415 -8.46 -53.95 5.01
C GLY A 415 -6.93 -53.93 4.89
N SER A 416 -6.38 -53.05 4.04
CA SER A 416 -4.93 -52.84 3.89
C SER A 416 -4.32 -51.89 4.93
N GLY A 417 -5.06 -51.48 5.97
CA GLY A 417 -4.57 -50.57 7.01
C GLY A 417 -4.83 -49.08 6.71
N ALA A 418 -5.71 -48.80 5.74
CA ALA A 418 -6.03 -47.45 5.24
C ALA A 418 -4.77 -46.61 4.96
N PRO A 419 -3.84 -47.07 4.10
CA PRO A 419 -2.70 -46.26 3.70
C PRO A 419 -3.21 -44.98 3.04
N TRP A 420 -2.72 -43.83 3.49
CA TRP A 420 -3.15 -42.53 2.95
C TRP A 420 -2.04 -42.00 2.07
N PRO A 421 -2.31 -41.62 0.82
CA PRO A 421 -1.30 -41.04 -0.04
C PRO A 421 -0.71 -39.80 0.63
N THR A 422 0.61 -39.78 0.80
CA THR A 422 1.32 -38.52 1.01
C THR A 422 1.15 -37.69 -0.26
N VAL A 423 1.20 -36.36 -0.15
CA VAL A 423 1.20 -35.45 -1.33
C VAL A 423 2.30 -35.81 -2.34
N LEU A 424 3.29 -36.60 -1.91
CA LEU A 424 4.50 -37.00 -2.62
C LEU A 424 4.41 -38.37 -3.32
N GLY A 425 3.52 -39.28 -2.90
CA GLY A 425 3.56 -40.69 -3.34
C GLY A 425 2.91 -40.98 -4.70
N SER A 426 2.20 -40.04 -5.32
CA SER A 426 1.26 -40.35 -6.42
C SER A 426 1.80 -40.24 -7.85
N VAL A 427 3.11 -40.04 -8.05
CA VAL A 427 3.64 -39.68 -9.37
C VAL A 427 4.60 -40.74 -9.92
N ALA A 428 4.12 -41.59 -10.83
CA ALA A 428 4.91 -42.63 -11.51
C ALA A 428 6.02 -42.07 -12.43
N ARG A 429 5.94 -40.80 -12.84
CA ARG A 429 6.96 -40.08 -13.62
C ARG A 429 6.89 -38.58 -13.35
N VAL A 430 7.96 -38.00 -12.83
CA VAL A 430 8.06 -36.57 -12.53
C VAL A 430 8.50 -35.85 -13.82
N ASP A 431 7.54 -35.39 -14.63
CA ASP A 431 7.83 -34.51 -15.76
C ASP A 431 8.01 -33.08 -15.24
N VAL A 432 9.23 -32.55 -15.38
CA VAL A 432 9.65 -31.24 -14.88
C VAL A 432 9.76 -30.27 -16.07
N ALA A 433 9.19 -29.07 -15.94
CA ALA A 433 9.24 -28.08 -17.02
C ALA A 433 10.68 -27.59 -17.28
N PRO A 434 11.02 -27.28 -18.55
CA PRO A 434 12.30 -26.69 -18.90
C PRO A 434 12.45 -25.29 -18.31
N ILE A 435 13.66 -24.74 -18.35
CA ILE A 435 13.92 -23.34 -18.03
C ILE A 435 13.28 -22.44 -19.09
N CYS A 436 12.64 -21.34 -18.67
CA CYS A 436 12.02 -20.37 -19.58
C CYS A 436 13.06 -19.60 -20.41
N ASP A 437 12.64 -18.96 -21.49
CA ASP A 437 13.50 -18.04 -22.25
C ASP A 437 13.81 -16.75 -21.47
N ASP A 438 14.79 -15.99 -21.96
CA ASP A 438 15.34 -14.83 -21.26
C ASP A 438 14.35 -13.66 -21.08
N LEU A 439 13.47 -13.43 -22.05
CA LEU A 439 12.50 -12.33 -21.95
C LEU A 439 11.32 -12.71 -21.05
N THR A 440 10.89 -13.98 -21.07
CA THR A 440 9.96 -14.53 -20.08
C THR A 440 10.52 -14.43 -18.67
N PHE A 441 11.80 -14.82 -18.49
CA PHE A 441 12.49 -14.67 -17.20
C PHE A 441 12.53 -13.21 -16.74
N LEU A 442 12.92 -12.29 -17.62
CA LEU A 442 13.00 -10.86 -17.27
C LEU A 442 11.63 -10.31 -16.87
N ARG A 443 10.57 -10.65 -17.61
CA ARG A 443 9.19 -10.24 -17.28
C ARG A 443 8.82 -10.70 -15.87
N ARG A 444 9.06 -11.97 -15.55
CA ARG A 444 8.75 -12.55 -14.24
C ARG A 444 9.50 -11.84 -13.12
N VAL A 445 10.83 -11.67 -13.27
CA VAL A 445 11.66 -10.94 -12.31
C VAL A 445 11.09 -9.54 -12.05
N TYR A 446 10.74 -8.80 -13.10
CA TYR A 446 10.21 -7.45 -12.97
C TYR A 446 8.85 -7.40 -12.29
N PHE A 447 7.92 -8.32 -12.58
CA PHE A 447 6.64 -8.35 -11.87
C PHE A 447 6.76 -8.81 -10.42
N ASP A 448 7.69 -9.72 -10.10
CA ASP A 448 7.91 -10.20 -8.72
C ASP A 448 8.70 -9.25 -7.82
N THR A 449 9.35 -8.24 -8.42
CA THR A 449 10.20 -7.29 -7.69
C THR A 449 9.71 -5.86 -7.86
N VAL A 450 9.67 -5.33 -9.08
CA VAL A 450 9.28 -3.95 -9.41
C VAL A 450 7.76 -3.79 -9.53
N GLY A 451 7.03 -4.87 -9.81
CA GLY A 451 5.56 -4.90 -9.89
C GLY A 451 4.97 -4.56 -11.27
N PHE A 452 5.78 -4.21 -12.26
CA PHE A 452 5.34 -3.83 -13.60
C PHE A 452 6.41 -4.15 -14.66
N PRO A 453 6.09 -4.17 -15.99
CA PRO A 453 7.04 -4.65 -16.99
C PRO A 453 8.29 -3.75 -17.11
N PRO A 454 9.45 -4.31 -17.52
CA PRO A 454 10.67 -3.54 -17.70
C PRO A 454 10.53 -2.49 -18.81
N SER A 455 11.18 -1.35 -18.63
CA SER A 455 11.33 -0.35 -19.69
C SER A 455 12.25 -0.83 -20.81
N GLN A 456 12.19 -0.17 -21.98
CA GLN A 456 13.05 -0.51 -23.11
C GLN A 456 14.55 -0.46 -22.75
N ASN A 457 14.98 0.54 -21.97
CA ASN A 457 16.37 0.67 -21.55
C ASN A 457 16.81 -0.50 -20.67
N GLU A 458 15.91 -1.00 -19.84
CA GLU A 458 16.18 -2.15 -18.96
C GLU A 458 16.25 -3.46 -19.73
N ILE A 459 15.38 -3.63 -20.73
CA ILE A 459 15.43 -4.77 -21.65
C ILE A 459 16.75 -4.76 -22.43
N ASN A 460 17.14 -3.61 -22.99
CA ASN A 460 18.38 -3.48 -23.76
C ASN A 460 19.60 -3.82 -22.88
N ARG A 461 19.68 -3.22 -21.68
CA ARG A 461 20.76 -3.50 -20.72
C ARG A 461 20.83 -4.98 -20.33
N PHE A 462 19.68 -5.64 -20.19
CA PHE A 462 19.63 -7.08 -19.92
C PHE A 462 20.16 -7.92 -21.08
N LEU A 463 19.81 -7.58 -22.32
CA LEU A 463 20.28 -8.30 -23.50
C LEU A 463 21.77 -8.06 -23.79
N GLU A 464 22.31 -6.90 -23.38
CA GLU A 464 23.73 -6.56 -23.45
C GLU A 464 24.61 -7.36 -22.47
N ASP A 465 24.06 -7.83 -21.34
CA ASP A 465 24.80 -8.69 -20.42
C ASP A 465 25.20 -10.02 -21.07
N ALA A 466 26.39 -10.52 -20.73
CA ALA A 466 26.85 -11.85 -21.12
C ALA A 466 25.90 -12.95 -20.62
N SER A 467 25.56 -13.91 -21.48
CA SER A 467 24.55 -14.95 -21.19
C SER A 467 24.80 -15.71 -19.87
N ALA A 468 26.07 -15.95 -19.50
CA ALA A 468 26.44 -16.64 -18.26
C ALA A 468 26.09 -15.87 -16.96
N THR A 469 26.04 -14.53 -17.01
CA THR A 469 25.78 -13.68 -15.83
C THR A 469 24.49 -12.87 -15.94
N ARG A 470 23.92 -12.78 -17.14
CA ARG A 470 22.74 -11.97 -17.49
C ARG A 470 21.60 -12.07 -16.48
N ARG A 471 21.18 -13.30 -16.14
CA ARG A 471 20.06 -13.51 -15.20
C ARG A 471 20.37 -13.08 -13.78
N LYS A 472 21.57 -13.38 -13.30
CA LYS A 472 22.05 -12.94 -11.99
C LYS A 472 22.13 -11.42 -11.91
N ASN A 473 22.71 -10.77 -12.92
CA ASN A 473 22.79 -9.32 -13.00
C ASN A 473 21.39 -8.67 -13.02
N ALA A 474 20.42 -9.28 -13.70
CA ALA A 474 19.04 -8.81 -13.70
C ALA A 474 18.39 -8.89 -12.32
N ILE A 475 18.55 -10.02 -11.62
CA ILE A 475 18.06 -10.22 -10.25
C ILE A 475 18.68 -9.18 -9.31
N ASP A 476 20.00 -9.00 -9.37
CA ASP A 476 20.72 -8.05 -8.52
C ASP A 476 20.29 -6.61 -8.79
N ARG A 477 20.04 -6.23 -10.06
CA ARG A 477 19.52 -4.90 -10.39
C ARG A 477 18.10 -4.70 -9.89
N ALA A 478 17.21 -5.68 -10.10
CA ALA A 478 15.81 -5.56 -9.75
C ALA A 478 15.57 -5.55 -8.23
N LEU A 479 16.33 -6.35 -7.47
CA LEU A 479 16.25 -6.37 -6.01
C LEU A 479 16.83 -5.13 -5.32
N ASN A 480 17.77 -4.43 -5.98
CA ASN A 480 18.32 -3.16 -5.51
C ASN A 480 17.56 -1.93 -6.07
N ASP A 481 16.49 -2.14 -6.82
CA ASP A 481 15.71 -1.06 -7.39
C ASP A 481 14.78 -0.46 -6.31
N PRO A 482 14.75 0.86 -6.10
CA PRO A 482 13.86 1.47 -5.11
C PRO A 482 12.37 1.20 -5.38
N ARG A 483 11.98 0.92 -6.64
CA ARG A 483 10.61 0.54 -7.00
C ARG A 483 10.18 -0.80 -6.41
N TRP A 484 11.11 -1.62 -5.90
CA TRP A 484 10.73 -2.84 -5.20
C TRP A 484 9.86 -2.53 -3.97
N ALA A 485 10.15 -1.43 -3.26
CA ALA A 485 9.39 -1.01 -2.08
C ALA A 485 7.95 -0.63 -2.44
N ASP A 486 7.74 0.00 -3.61
CA ASP A 486 6.40 0.29 -4.15
C ASP A 486 5.58 -0.97 -4.40
N HIS A 487 6.23 -2.04 -4.91
CA HIS A 487 5.54 -3.31 -5.17
C HIS A 487 5.27 -4.10 -3.88
N ALA A 488 6.27 -4.20 -3.00
CA ALA A 488 6.21 -5.01 -1.80
C ALA A 488 5.17 -4.51 -0.78
N ILE A 489 4.80 -3.22 -0.82
CA ILE A 489 3.92 -2.60 0.17
C ILE A 489 2.52 -3.24 0.20
N ALA A 490 1.95 -3.57 -0.96
CA ALA A 490 0.53 -3.94 -1.08
C ALA A 490 0.18 -5.23 -0.31
N PRO A 491 0.95 -6.33 -0.43
CA PRO A 491 0.81 -7.51 0.43
C PRO A 491 0.94 -7.18 1.92
N TRP A 492 1.86 -6.29 2.31
CA TRP A 492 2.02 -5.90 3.71
C TRP A 492 0.84 -5.07 4.24
N LEU A 493 0.24 -4.20 3.44
CA LEU A 493 -0.96 -3.45 3.85
C LEU A 493 -2.15 -4.39 4.12
N ASP A 494 -2.30 -5.45 3.32
CA ASP A 494 -3.31 -6.48 3.58
C ASP A 494 -2.97 -7.35 4.77
N LEU A 495 -1.71 -7.76 4.91
CA LEU A 495 -1.28 -8.60 6.02
C LEU A 495 -1.41 -7.88 7.36
N LEU A 496 -1.12 -6.57 7.38
CA LEU A 496 -1.15 -5.74 8.59
C LEU A 496 -2.50 -5.04 8.82
N ALA A 497 -3.52 -5.36 8.01
CA ALA A 497 -4.86 -4.82 8.13
C ALA A 497 -4.86 -3.28 8.21
N GLU A 498 -4.17 -2.65 7.26
CA GLU A 498 -4.13 -1.20 7.17
C GLU A 498 -5.50 -0.65 6.73
N ASN A 499 -6.07 0.27 7.50
CA ASN A 499 -7.42 0.75 7.26
C ASN A 499 -7.44 2.23 6.90
N PRO A 500 -7.30 2.59 5.61
CA PRO A 500 -7.32 3.97 5.17
C PRO A 500 -8.72 4.42 4.72
N ASN A 501 -9.75 3.57 4.90
CA ASN A 501 -11.09 3.62 4.30
C ASN A 501 -11.78 4.99 4.32
N ILE A 502 -11.48 5.83 5.29
CA ILE A 502 -12.08 7.15 5.45
C ILE A 502 -10.97 8.16 5.68
N LEU A 503 -10.82 9.16 4.81
CA LEU A 503 -9.96 10.35 5.00
C LEU A 503 -10.43 11.29 6.14
N ASN A 504 -10.81 10.70 7.26
CA ASN A 504 -11.08 11.35 8.53
C ASN A 504 -10.45 10.50 9.63
N PRO A 505 -9.39 10.99 10.32
CA PRO A 505 -8.70 10.25 11.36
C PRO A 505 -9.60 9.73 12.48
N THR A 506 -10.70 10.42 12.78
CA THR A 506 -11.62 10.04 13.86
C THR A 506 -12.40 8.75 13.57
N LEU A 507 -12.34 8.25 12.34
CA LEU A 507 -13.02 7.03 11.91
C LEU A 507 -12.03 5.86 11.71
N ASN A 508 -11.01 5.80 12.59
CA ASN A 508 -10.01 4.71 12.69
C ASN A 508 -9.14 4.56 11.44
N ASN A 509 -8.68 5.68 10.91
CA ASN A 509 -7.74 5.69 9.81
C ASN A 509 -6.33 5.34 10.33
N THR A 510 -5.74 4.28 9.78
CA THR A 510 -4.31 3.94 10.01
C THR A 510 -3.46 4.07 8.76
N GLY A 511 -4.00 4.71 7.74
CA GLY A 511 -3.32 5.09 6.51
C GLY A 511 -1.86 5.53 6.70
N PRO A 512 -1.54 6.43 7.63
CA PRO A 512 -0.20 7.03 7.68
C PRO A 512 0.94 6.04 7.94
N PHE A 513 0.78 4.99 8.76
CA PHE A 513 1.92 4.11 9.10
C PHE A 513 2.49 3.37 7.87
N ARG A 514 1.76 3.34 6.75
CA ARG A 514 2.26 2.87 5.45
C ARG A 514 3.57 3.53 5.05
N TRP A 515 3.81 4.79 5.46
CA TRP A 515 5.03 5.49 5.09
C TRP A 515 6.26 4.94 5.80
N TRP A 516 6.15 4.59 7.09
CA TRP A 516 7.21 3.85 7.79
C TRP A 516 7.45 2.49 7.14
N LEU A 517 6.37 1.78 6.78
CA LEU A 517 6.49 0.46 6.15
C LEU A 517 7.20 0.57 4.78
N HIS A 518 6.84 1.56 3.98
CA HIS A 518 7.50 1.84 2.70
C HIS A 518 8.99 2.18 2.90
N GLU A 519 9.34 3.03 3.87
CA GLU A 519 10.73 3.33 4.22
C GLU A 519 11.49 2.09 4.71
N ALA A 520 10.86 1.23 5.51
CA ALA A 520 11.46 -0.02 5.99
C ALA A 520 11.81 -0.95 4.81
N LEU A 521 10.92 -1.05 3.81
CA LEU A 521 11.15 -1.84 2.60
C LEU A 521 12.22 -1.21 1.70
N LEU A 522 12.20 0.12 1.53
CA LEU A 522 13.18 0.86 0.75
C LEU A 522 14.60 0.72 1.32
N ASP A 523 14.72 0.66 2.64
CA ASP A 523 16.00 0.49 3.31
C ASP A 523 16.45 -0.97 3.46
N HIS A 524 15.68 -1.93 2.93
CA HIS A 524 15.88 -3.37 3.12
C HIS A 524 16.02 -3.74 4.60
N LYS A 525 15.15 -3.17 5.45
CA LYS A 525 15.18 -3.41 6.89
C LYS A 525 14.98 -4.91 7.19
N PRO A 526 15.84 -5.52 8.02
CA PRO A 526 15.65 -6.91 8.45
C PRO A 526 14.25 -7.16 9.00
N LEU A 527 13.66 -8.32 8.66
CA LEU A 527 12.27 -8.62 9.01
C LEU A 527 12.02 -8.67 10.52
N ASP A 528 12.99 -9.14 11.29
CA ASP A 528 12.95 -9.16 12.76
C ASP A 528 12.96 -7.73 13.35
N MET A 529 13.73 -6.83 12.76
CA MET A 529 13.74 -5.41 13.11
C MET A 529 12.41 -4.75 12.74
N MET A 530 11.88 -4.99 11.54
CA MET A 530 10.59 -4.46 11.12
C MET A 530 9.45 -4.94 12.03
N ALA A 531 9.42 -6.23 12.38
CA ALA A 531 8.45 -6.79 13.32
C ALA A 531 8.61 -6.20 14.73
N THR A 532 9.85 -6.03 15.20
CA THR A 532 10.13 -5.40 16.50
C THR A 532 9.56 -3.98 16.55
N GLU A 533 9.87 -3.14 15.57
CA GLU A 533 9.37 -1.76 15.53
C GLU A 533 7.84 -1.68 15.44
N LEU A 534 7.21 -2.55 14.66
CA LEU A 534 5.76 -2.64 14.54
C LEU A 534 5.10 -2.99 15.87
N VAL A 535 5.62 -4.00 16.58
CA VAL A 535 5.10 -4.45 17.88
C VAL A 535 5.26 -3.35 18.93
N ARG A 536 6.38 -2.61 18.91
CA ARG A 536 6.66 -1.52 19.85
C ARG A 536 5.74 -0.30 19.65
N MET A 537 5.25 -0.08 18.42
CA MET A 537 4.32 0.99 18.08
C MET A 537 4.83 2.39 18.52
N ARG A 538 6.11 2.68 18.27
CA ARG A 538 6.73 3.99 18.57
C ARG A 538 6.59 4.97 17.40
N GLY A 539 6.96 6.23 17.61
CA GLY A 539 6.93 7.28 16.59
C GLY A 539 5.55 7.93 16.44
N SER A 540 5.31 8.51 15.27
CA SER A 540 4.11 9.30 15.01
C SER A 540 2.86 8.43 14.78
N GLU A 541 1.75 8.82 15.40
CA GLU A 541 0.43 8.25 15.11
C GLU A 541 -0.17 8.75 13.78
N ARG A 542 0.23 9.95 13.32
CA ARG A 542 -0.46 10.69 12.24
C ARG A 542 0.41 10.99 11.02
N PHE A 543 1.73 11.06 11.20
CA PHE A 543 2.72 11.41 10.17
C PHE A 543 3.61 10.22 9.78
N GLY A 544 3.13 9.00 10.10
CA GLY A 544 3.58 7.78 9.47
C GLY A 544 4.63 6.98 10.22
N GLY A 545 4.57 6.95 11.56
CA GLY A 545 5.28 5.97 12.38
C GLY A 545 4.41 4.74 12.73
N PRO A 546 5.02 3.64 13.23
CA PRO A 546 4.34 2.46 13.77
C PRO A 546 3.30 2.71 14.85
N ALA A 547 3.37 3.83 15.59
CA ALA A 547 2.31 4.19 16.53
C ALA A 547 0.94 4.27 15.85
N GLY A 548 0.89 4.65 14.56
CA GLY A 548 -0.32 4.61 13.75
C GLY A 548 -0.95 3.21 13.65
N PHE A 549 -0.16 2.12 13.70
CA PHE A 549 -0.71 0.76 13.74
C PHE A 549 -1.57 0.53 14.99
N GLY A 550 -1.21 1.13 16.13
CA GLY A 550 -1.93 1.04 17.40
C GLY A 550 -3.25 1.82 17.46
N VAL A 551 -3.46 2.78 16.55
CA VAL A 551 -4.65 3.66 16.52
C VAL A 551 -5.88 2.95 15.93
N ALA A 552 -5.71 1.94 15.07
CA ALA A 552 -6.86 1.25 14.44
C ALA A 552 -7.55 0.33 15.44
N SER A 553 -8.76 0.71 15.82
CA SER A 553 -9.97 -0.01 15.46
C SER A 553 -11.17 0.65 16.14
N GLN A 554 -12.33 0.74 15.46
CA GLN A 554 -13.64 0.95 16.11
C GLN A 554 -14.06 -0.33 16.84
N ASN A 555 -13.11 -0.90 17.57
CA ASN A 555 -13.26 -2.09 18.38
C ASN A 555 -13.04 -1.63 19.81
N ASP A 556 -13.87 -2.13 20.70
CA ASP A 556 -13.68 -1.99 22.14
C ASP A 556 -12.48 -2.81 22.68
N ALA A 557 -11.80 -3.58 21.81
CA ALA A 557 -10.54 -4.27 22.10
C ALA A 557 -9.48 -4.11 20.98
N PRO A 558 -8.89 -2.91 20.80
CA PRO A 558 -7.94 -2.64 19.70
C PRO A 558 -6.70 -3.54 19.74
N MET A 559 -6.10 -3.72 20.92
CA MET A 559 -4.90 -4.56 21.06
C MET A 559 -5.19 -6.05 20.83
N ALA A 560 -6.42 -6.52 21.03
CA ALA A 560 -6.80 -7.88 20.64
C ALA A 560 -6.82 -8.01 19.12
N THR A 561 -7.37 -7.03 18.38
CA THR A 561 -7.28 -7.04 16.91
C THR A 561 -5.83 -7.03 16.42
N LYS A 562 -4.94 -6.24 17.05
CA LYS A 562 -3.50 -6.27 16.73
C LYS A 562 -2.86 -7.62 17.06
N GLY A 563 -3.26 -8.25 18.16
CA GLY A 563 -2.85 -9.60 18.50
C GLY A 563 -3.20 -10.63 17.41
N VAL A 564 -4.42 -10.56 16.84
CA VAL A 564 -4.82 -11.42 15.71
C VAL A 564 -3.91 -11.19 14.49
N VAL A 565 -3.67 -9.93 14.13
CA VAL A 565 -2.82 -9.57 13.00
C VAL A 565 -1.39 -10.08 13.19
N LEU A 566 -0.77 -9.80 14.34
CA LEU A 566 0.62 -10.16 14.61
C LEU A 566 0.81 -11.68 14.71
N ALA A 567 -0.12 -12.40 15.33
CA ALA A 567 -0.06 -13.86 15.43
C ALA A 567 -0.19 -14.54 14.05
N GLY A 568 -1.11 -14.08 13.20
CA GLY A 568 -1.25 -14.59 11.84
C GLY A 568 -0.05 -14.24 10.95
N ALA A 569 0.43 -12.99 11.04
CA ALA A 569 1.53 -12.50 10.22
C ALA A 569 2.85 -13.20 10.52
N PHE A 570 3.19 -13.34 11.81
CA PHE A 570 4.55 -13.68 12.24
C PHE A 570 4.67 -15.06 12.92
N LEU A 571 3.56 -15.68 13.34
CA LEU A 571 3.57 -17.03 13.93
C LEU A 571 2.78 -18.06 13.12
N GLY A 572 1.99 -17.62 12.13
CA GLY A 572 1.08 -18.51 11.40
C GLY A 572 -0.04 -19.08 12.29
N VAL A 573 -0.44 -18.33 13.32
CA VAL A 573 -1.45 -18.75 14.30
C VAL A 573 -2.74 -17.97 14.10
N GLN A 574 -3.85 -18.68 13.93
CA GLN A 574 -5.15 -18.07 13.72
C GLN A 574 -5.87 -17.78 15.05
N LEU A 575 -5.94 -16.50 15.42
CA LEU A 575 -6.62 -16.03 16.64
C LEU A 575 -7.94 -15.29 16.38
N LYS A 576 -8.40 -15.20 15.13
CA LYS A 576 -9.63 -14.43 14.81
C LYS A 576 -10.85 -14.92 15.60
N CYS A 577 -11.05 -16.24 15.71
CA CYS A 577 -12.15 -16.82 16.50
C CYS A 577 -12.02 -16.52 18.00
N ALA A 578 -10.77 -16.50 18.51
CA ALA A 578 -10.42 -16.20 19.91
C ALA A 578 -10.85 -14.80 20.35
N ARG A 579 -11.34 -13.94 19.45
CA ARG A 579 -11.91 -12.64 19.79
C ARG A 579 -13.18 -12.74 20.63
N CYS A 580 -14.03 -13.74 20.40
CA CYS A 580 -15.34 -13.86 21.06
C CYS A 580 -15.57 -15.19 21.81
N HIS A 581 -14.83 -16.24 21.45
CA HIS A 581 -14.92 -17.57 22.07
C HIS A 581 -13.61 -18.32 21.80
N ASP A 582 -13.33 -19.41 22.50
CA ASP A 582 -12.16 -20.24 22.20
C ASP A 582 -12.21 -20.75 20.76
N ALA A 583 -11.07 -20.84 20.09
CA ALA A 583 -11.04 -21.32 18.72
C ALA A 583 -11.61 -22.74 18.67
N PRO A 584 -12.61 -23.03 17.82
CA PRO A 584 -13.29 -24.33 17.78
C PRO A 584 -12.37 -25.48 17.37
N THR A 585 -11.20 -25.14 16.82
CA THR A 585 -10.21 -26.05 16.25
C THR A 585 -8.82 -25.46 16.46
N GLY A 586 -7.78 -26.28 16.57
CA GLY A 586 -6.39 -25.83 16.77
C GLY A 586 -6.02 -25.44 18.22
N GLY A 587 -6.93 -25.60 19.19
CA GLY A 587 -6.61 -25.52 20.62
C GLY A 587 -6.31 -24.13 21.18
N ARG A 588 -6.42 -23.06 20.38
CA ARG A 588 -6.17 -21.67 20.82
C ARG A 588 -7.33 -21.12 21.64
N LEU A 589 -7.03 -20.54 22.80
CA LEU A 589 -8.02 -20.01 23.75
C LEU A 589 -8.23 -18.51 23.55
N GLN A 590 -9.40 -18.03 23.99
CA GLN A 590 -9.67 -16.60 24.10
C GLN A 590 -8.67 -15.91 25.05
N GLU A 591 -8.26 -16.60 26.12
CA GLU A 591 -7.24 -16.09 27.04
C GLU A 591 -5.87 -15.87 26.36
N ASP A 592 -5.50 -16.68 25.36
CA ASP A 592 -4.24 -16.49 24.62
C ASP A 592 -4.23 -15.13 23.91
N LEU A 593 -5.34 -14.79 23.25
CA LEU A 593 -5.49 -13.52 22.54
C LEU A 593 -5.48 -12.32 23.50
N PHE A 594 -6.22 -12.39 24.60
CA PHE A 594 -6.29 -11.27 25.54
C PHE A 594 -5.02 -11.13 26.39
N SER A 595 -4.26 -12.21 26.61
CA SER A 595 -2.92 -12.13 27.21
C SER A 595 -1.95 -11.40 26.28
N LEU A 596 -2.00 -11.70 24.97
CA LEU A 596 -1.24 -10.98 23.94
C LEU A 596 -1.66 -9.50 23.85
N ALA A 597 -2.96 -9.22 23.91
CA ALA A 597 -3.49 -7.86 23.93
C ALA A 597 -2.99 -7.06 25.15
N ALA A 598 -2.90 -7.69 26.32
CA ALA A 598 -2.35 -7.06 27.52
C ALA A 598 -0.84 -6.79 27.40
N MET A 599 -0.07 -7.67 26.77
CA MET A 599 1.33 -7.39 26.44
C MET A 599 1.46 -6.18 25.52
N LEU A 600 0.67 -6.11 24.45
CA LEU A 600 0.67 -4.97 23.53
C LEU A 600 0.23 -3.67 24.20
N ALA A 601 -0.71 -3.73 25.16
CA ALA A 601 -1.16 -2.56 25.91
C ALA A 601 -0.17 -2.08 26.99
N ASP A 602 0.88 -2.85 27.28
CA ASP A 602 1.79 -2.67 28.44
C ASP A 602 1.08 -2.67 29.80
N LYS A 603 -0.13 -3.22 29.88
CA LYS A 603 -0.97 -3.21 31.10
C LYS A 603 -2.07 -4.28 31.03
N PRO A 604 -2.70 -4.61 32.18
CA PRO A 604 -3.85 -5.50 32.17
C PRO A 604 -4.99 -4.95 31.30
N VAL A 605 -5.70 -5.83 30.60
CA VAL A 605 -6.86 -5.46 29.77
C VAL A 605 -8.13 -6.11 30.30
N VAL A 606 -9.24 -5.39 30.17
CA VAL A 606 -10.57 -5.90 30.52
C VAL A 606 -11.20 -6.47 29.26
N VAL A 607 -11.77 -7.67 29.36
CA VAL A 607 -12.50 -8.33 28.27
C VAL A 607 -13.84 -7.61 28.06
N PRO A 608 -14.08 -6.92 26.93
CA PRO A 608 -15.33 -6.19 26.76
C PRO A 608 -16.53 -7.13 26.56
N ALA A 609 -17.73 -6.63 26.82
CA ALA A 609 -18.98 -7.39 26.70
C ALA A 609 -19.23 -7.94 25.29
N THR A 610 -18.76 -7.25 24.25
CA THR A 610 -18.85 -7.70 22.85
C THR A 610 -17.94 -8.90 22.53
N SER A 611 -17.01 -9.24 23.43
CA SER A 611 -16.07 -10.36 23.30
C SER A 611 -16.63 -11.68 23.77
N SER A 612 -17.96 -11.83 23.74
CA SER A 612 -18.61 -13.04 24.18
C SER A 612 -19.81 -13.30 23.30
N VAL A 613 -20.15 -14.57 23.14
CA VAL A 613 -21.36 -15.01 22.45
C VAL A 613 -22.33 -15.60 23.48
N ALA A 614 -23.63 -15.40 23.29
CA ALA A 614 -24.64 -15.90 24.21
C ALA A 614 -24.73 -17.44 24.16
N VAL A 615 -24.07 -18.10 25.11
CA VAL A 615 -23.97 -19.57 25.18
C VAL A 615 -25.33 -20.23 25.45
N ASP A 616 -26.21 -19.57 26.19
CA ASP A 616 -27.55 -20.09 26.55
C ASP A 616 -28.45 -20.35 25.33
N LYS A 617 -28.25 -19.59 24.24
CA LYS A 617 -28.96 -19.78 22.96
C LYS A 617 -28.40 -20.94 22.11
N LEU A 618 -27.18 -21.39 22.40
CA LEU A 618 -26.55 -22.53 21.71
C LEU A 618 -27.01 -23.88 22.30
N HIS A 619 -27.40 -23.89 23.57
CA HIS A 619 -27.86 -25.10 24.28
C HIS A 619 -29.37 -25.37 24.13
N SER A 620 -30.16 -24.43 23.63
CA SER A 620 -31.64 -24.50 23.58
C SER A 620 -32.20 -25.57 22.63
N GLY A 621 -31.34 -26.19 21.81
CA GLY A 621 -31.70 -27.25 20.85
C GLY A 621 -31.15 -28.65 21.16
N GLY A 622 -30.60 -28.88 22.36
CA GLY A 622 -30.11 -30.20 22.80
C GLY A 622 -28.85 -30.72 22.09
N ARG A 623 -28.20 -29.92 21.23
CA ARG A 623 -26.91 -30.25 20.60
C ARG A 623 -25.74 -29.69 21.41
N LYS A 624 -24.63 -30.42 21.48
CA LYS A 624 -23.38 -29.96 22.08
C LYS A 624 -22.87 -28.72 21.34
N ALA A 625 -22.49 -27.67 22.07
CA ALA A 625 -21.96 -26.46 21.48
C ALA A 625 -20.64 -26.75 20.76
N LEU A 626 -20.49 -26.23 19.54
CA LEU A 626 -19.26 -26.38 18.73
C LEU A 626 -18.14 -25.41 19.16
N ILE A 627 -18.42 -24.54 20.12
CA ILE A 627 -17.54 -23.49 20.63
C ILE A 627 -17.69 -23.40 22.14
N ASN A 628 -16.62 -23.00 22.82
CA ASN A 628 -16.61 -22.75 24.26
C ASN A 628 -16.25 -21.29 24.52
N VAL A 629 -16.83 -20.70 25.56
CA VAL A 629 -16.44 -19.37 26.06
C VAL A 629 -15.88 -19.58 27.46
N THR A 630 -14.56 -19.70 27.58
CA THR A 630 -13.88 -19.90 28.87
C THR A 630 -13.64 -18.59 29.62
N LEU A 631 -13.58 -17.46 28.92
CA LEU A 631 -13.31 -16.16 29.50
C LEU A 631 -14.59 -15.34 29.67
N LYS A 632 -14.92 -14.96 30.91
CA LYS A 632 -16.10 -14.14 31.20
C LYS A 632 -15.87 -12.69 30.80
N SER A 633 -16.86 -12.04 30.21
CA SER A 633 -16.85 -10.59 29.99
C SER A 633 -16.65 -9.84 31.31
N GLY A 634 -15.86 -8.76 31.29
CA GLY A 634 -15.43 -8.02 32.48
C GLY A 634 -14.21 -8.61 33.19
N SER A 635 -13.75 -9.81 32.82
CA SER A 635 -12.50 -10.38 33.38
C SER A 635 -11.30 -9.49 33.05
N THR A 636 -10.38 -9.35 34.00
CA THR A 636 -9.11 -8.62 33.80
C THR A 636 -7.99 -9.62 33.51
N ILE A 637 -7.34 -9.47 32.36
CA ILE A 637 -6.28 -10.36 31.89
C ILE A 637 -4.93 -9.67 32.02
N GLN A 638 -3.98 -10.39 32.63
CA GLN A 638 -2.61 -9.92 32.84
C GLN A 638 -1.77 -10.13 31.57
N PRO A 639 -0.75 -9.28 31.32
CA PRO A 639 0.20 -9.51 30.24
C PRO A 639 0.94 -10.85 30.41
N ALA A 640 0.82 -11.76 29.44
CA ALA A 640 1.49 -13.05 29.48
C ALA A 640 1.74 -13.64 28.09
N TRP A 641 2.90 -14.30 27.91
CA TRP A 641 3.18 -15.13 26.73
C TRP A 641 2.58 -16.53 26.95
N ARG A 642 1.66 -16.91 26.06
CA ARG A 642 0.92 -18.20 26.15
C ARG A 642 1.33 -19.23 25.09
N PHE A 643 2.20 -18.88 24.13
CA PHE A 643 2.57 -19.76 23.01
C PHE A 643 3.82 -20.62 23.29
N ASN A 644 3.91 -21.20 24.50
CA ASN A 644 5.06 -22.03 24.90
C ASN A 644 5.11 -23.36 24.14
N ASP A 645 3.98 -23.81 23.60
CA ASP A 645 3.86 -24.98 22.73
C ASP A 645 4.54 -24.76 21.36
N ILE A 646 4.61 -23.52 20.89
CA ILE A 646 5.32 -23.14 19.68
C ILE A 646 6.78 -22.78 20.01
N VAL A 647 6.96 -21.95 21.04
CA VAL A 647 8.27 -21.44 21.46
C VAL A 647 8.36 -21.43 22.97
N ALA A 648 9.04 -22.42 23.53
CA ALA A 648 9.38 -22.46 24.94
C ALA A 648 10.65 -21.63 25.22
N HIS A 649 10.61 -20.33 24.93
CA HIS A 649 11.72 -19.40 25.18
C HIS A 649 11.40 -18.47 26.34
N LYS A 650 12.31 -18.41 27.31
CA LYS A 650 12.26 -17.45 28.42
C LYS A 650 13.27 -16.34 28.14
N ILE A 651 12.80 -15.09 28.17
CA ILE A 651 13.66 -13.92 28.10
C ILE A 651 13.82 -13.37 29.52
N ASP A 652 15.00 -13.60 30.09
CA ASP A 652 15.36 -13.13 31.43
C ASP A 652 15.87 -11.68 31.38
N ALA A 653 14.93 -10.77 31.06
CA ALA A 653 15.17 -9.33 31.04
C ALA A 653 14.05 -8.59 31.79
N PRO A 654 14.12 -8.54 33.14
CA PRO A 654 13.06 -7.97 33.98
C PRO A 654 12.80 -6.47 33.74
N ALA A 655 13.75 -5.75 33.13
CA ALA A 655 13.60 -4.34 32.77
C ALA A 655 12.71 -4.10 31.53
N LEU A 656 12.39 -5.13 30.73
CA LEU A 656 11.56 -4.95 29.54
C LEU A 656 10.09 -4.77 29.92
N SER A 657 9.43 -3.79 29.30
CA SER A 657 7.98 -3.67 29.34
C SER A 657 7.32 -4.91 28.72
N PRO A 658 6.06 -5.24 29.04
CA PRO A 658 5.36 -6.35 28.41
C PRO A 658 5.39 -6.32 26.87
N ARG A 659 5.26 -5.14 26.25
CA ARG A 659 5.32 -4.96 24.79
C ARG A 659 6.72 -5.19 24.23
N ASP A 660 7.76 -4.64 24.85
CA ASP A 660 9.15 -4.84 24.42
C ASP A 660 9.55 -6.33 24.61
N ARG A 661 9.04 -6.99 25.66
CA ARG A 661 9.21 -8.44 25.87
C ARG A 661 8.51 -9.26 24.78
N LEU A 662 7.29 -8.87 24.38
CA LEU A 662 6.59 -9.52 23.27
C LEU A 662 7.39 -9.43 21.98
N ALA A 663 7.91 -8.24 21.64
CA ALA A 663 8.74 -8.05 20.46
C ALA A 663 9.95 -8.99 20.48
N ALA A 664 10.68 -9.03 21.59
CA ALA A 664 11.85 -9.88 21.75
C ALA A 664 11.53 -11.40 21.68
N LEU A 665 10.41 -11.84 22.25
CA LEU A 665 9.95 -13.24 22.17
C LEU A 665 9.60 -13.62 20.73
N LEU A 666 8.89 -12.73 20.04
CA LEU A 666 8.44 -12.94 18.67
C LEU A 666 9.63 -13.08 17.71
N THR A 667 10.67 -12.27 17.88
CA THR A 667 11.77 -12.14 16.92
C THR A 667 13.08 -12.79 17.37
N SER A 668 13.05 -13.64 18.40
CA SER A 668 14.20 -14.42 18.86
C SER A 668 14.61 -15.47 17.82
N ALA A 669 15.90 -15.76 17.65
CA ALA A 669 16.35 -16.90 16.83
C ALA A 669 15.90 -18.26 17.38
N VAL A 670 15.68 -18.37 18.70
CA VAL A 670 15.06 -19.57 19.33
C VAL A 670 13.65 -19.80 18.80
N ASN A 671 12.95 -18.73 18.41
CA ASN A 671 11.67 -18.83 17.72
C ASN A 671 11.89 -19.16 16.23
N GLU A 672 12.20 -20.43 15.93
CA GLU A 672 12.31 -20.89 14.53
C GLU A 672 11.00 -20.70 13.76
N ARG A 673 9.83 -20.66 14.43
CA ARG A 673 8.52 -20.45 13.78
C ARG A 673 8.48 -19.10 13.07
N PHE A 674 8.99 -18.03 13.68
CA PHE A 674 9.05 -16.71 13.04
C PHE A 674 9.80 -16.78 11.71
N ALA A 675 11.02 -17.30 11.72
CA ALA A 675 11.85 -17.37 10.51
C ALA A 675 11.22 -18.28 9.44
N GLN A 676 10.63 -19.40 9.82
CA GLN A 676 9.95 -20.33 8.90
C GLN A 676 8.69 -19.69 8.29
N VAL A 677 7.87 -18.98 9.07
CA VAL A 677 6.66 -18.30 8.57
C VAL A 677 7.05 -17.24 7.53
N GLN A 678 8.06 -16.43 7.83
CA GLN A 678 8.55 -15.42 6.89
C GLN A 678 9.15 -16.05 5.63
N ALA A 679 9.98 -17.10 5.76
CA ALA A 679 10.54 -17.81 4.62
C ALA A 679 9.44 -18.46 3.74
N ASN A 680 8.39 -19.01 4.34
CA ASN A 680 7.26 -19.59 3.63
C ASN A 680 6.45 -18.55 2.85
N ARG A 681 6.26 -17.34 3.43
CA ARG A 681 5.59 -16.22 2.74
C ARG A 681 6.40 -15.75 1.54
N ILE A 682 7.72 -15.55 1.69
CA ILE A 682 8.61 -15.19 0.60
C ILE A 682 8.62 -16.27 -0.49
N TRP A 683 8.68 -17.54 -0.09
CA TRP A 683 8.58 -18.67 -1.02
C TRP A 683 7.27 -18.62 -1.81
N ARG A 684 6.13 -18.51 -1.13
CA ARG A 684 4.81 -18.44 -1.77
C ARG A 684 4.71 -17.26 -2.74
N ASP A 685 5.23 -16.09 -2.36
CA ASP A 685 5.13 -14.89 -3.18
C ASP A 685 5.87 -15.08 -4.54
N LEU A 686 6.98 -15.81 -4.55
CA LEU A 686 7.76 -16.11 -5.76
C LEU A 686 7.30 -17.37 -6.50
N MET A 687 6.83 -18.38 -5.77
CA MET A 687 6.51 -19.70 -6.33
C MET A 687 5.02 -19.92 -6.52
N GLY A 688 4.16 -18.96 -6.15
CA GLY A 688 2.70 -19.04 -6.27
C GLY A 688 1.98 -19.95 -5.25
N ARG A 689 2.72 -20.75 -4.46
CA ARG A 689 2.18 -21.62 -3.41
C ARG A 689 3.17 -21.76 -2.25
N GLY A 690 2.71 -21.75 -1.01
CA GLY A 690 3.55 -21.95 0.17
C GLY A 690 3.99 -23.39 0.37
N LEU A 691 5.14 -23.60 1.00
CA LEU A 691 5.53 -24.91 1.53
C LEU A 691 4.54 -25.38 2.61
N VAL A 692 4.00 -24.45 3.39
CA VAL A 692 2.78 -24.57 4.23
C VAL A 692 1.68 -23.71 3.60
N GLU A 693 0.52 -24.31 3.34
CA GLU A 693 -0.62 -23.63 2.69
C GLU A 693 -1.92 -24.00 3.44
N PRO A 694 -2.69 -23.02 3.95
CA PRO A 694 -2.45 -21.57 3.88
C PRO A 694 -1.33 -21.10 4.85
N PRO A 695 -0.63 -20.00 4.54
CA PRO A 695 0.57 -19.61 5.31
C PRO A 695 0.26 -18.89 6.63
N ASP A 696 -1.01 -18.74 7.01
CA ASP A 696 -1.49 -18.14 8.27
C ASP A 696 -2.23 -19.13 9.20
N ASP A 697 -2.35 -20.42 8.84
CA ASP A 697 -2.92 -21.48 9.70
C ASP A 697 -1.98 -22.70 9.75
N TRP A 698 -0.94 -22.62 10.58
CA TRP A 698 0.11 -23.64 10.68
C TRP A 698 -0.22 -24.75 11.67
N ASP A 699 -1.14 -24.52 12.61
CA ASP A 699 -1.50 -25.47 13.67
C ASP A 699 -2.13 -26.78 13.12
N ARG A 700 -2.43 -26.84 11.82
CA ARG A 700 -3.21 -27.92 11.19
C ARG A 700 -2.60 -28.49 9.91
N VAL A 701 -1.47 -27.96 9.46
CA VAL A 701 -0.91 -28.27 8.15
C VAL A 701 0.52 -28.76 8.29
N THR A 702 0.80 -29.92 7.71
CA THR A 702 2.16 -30.44 7.57
C THR A 702 2.83 -29.77 6.36
N PRO A 703 4.06 -29.23 6.49
CA PRO A 703 4.80 -28.70 5.36
C PRO A 703 5.01 -29.75 4.26
N SER A 704 4.89 -29.34 2.99
CA SER A 704 5.18 -30.19 1.83
C SER A 704 6.67 -30.59 1.76
N HIS A 705 7.56 -29.68 2.14
CA HIS A 705 9.01 -29.87 2.17
C HIS A 705 9.58 -29.40 3.52
N PRO A 706 9.43 -30.20 4.59
CA PRO A 706 9.77 -29.76 5.95
C PRO A 706 11.26 -29.43 6.12
N GLU A 707 12.16 -30.23 5.54
CA GLU A 707 13.61 -29.97 5.61
C GLU A 707 14.02 -28.71 4.84
N LEU A 708 13.44 -28.48 3.66
CA LEU A 708 13.65 -27.25 2.90
C LEU A 708 13.15 -26.02 3.68
N LEU A 709 11.94 -26.10 4.26
CA LEU A 709 11.37 -24.99 5.03
C LEU A 709 12.26 -24.65 6.24
N LYS A 710 12.72 -25.67 6.97
CA LYS A 710 13.61 -25.49 8.12
C LYS A 710 14.95 -24.91 7.69
N TRP A 711 15.51 -25.38 6.57
CA TRP A 711 16.74 -24.83 6.00
C TRP A 711 16.58 -23.37 5.59
N LEU A 712 15.52 -23.01 4.85
CA LEU A 712 15.23 -21.63 4.46
C LEU A 712 15.03 -20.70 5.67
N GLY A 713 14.36 -21.18 6.73
CA GLY A 713 14.25 -20.44 7.98
C GLY A 713 15.62 -20.13 8.60
N ARG A 714 16.56 -21.09 8.54
CA ARG A 714 17.94 -20.90 9.03
C ARG A 714 18.78 -20.02 8.11
N GLU A 715 18.61 -20.09 6.81
CA GLU A 715 19.21 -19.13 5.87
C GLU A 715 18.74 -17.70 6.15
N LEU A 716 17.46 -17.54 6.48
CA LEU A 716 16.94 -16.23 6.88
C LEU A 716 17.63 -15.74 8.17
N VAL A 717 17.73 -16.57 9.21
CA VAL A 717 18.49 -16.20 10.44
C VAL A 717 19.96 -15.88 10.12
N ARG A 718 20.63 -16.72 9.31
CA ARG A 718 22.05 -16.57 8.94
C ARG A 718 22.33 -15.28 8.17
N SER A 719 21.39 -14.85 7.32
CA SER A 719 21.47 -13.57 6.61
C SER A 719 21.20 -12.35 7.50
N GLY A 720 20.86 -12.54 8.78
CA GLY A 720 20.40 -11.48 9.65
C GLY A 720 18.96 -11.07 9.38
N TYR A 721 18.11 -12.00 8.91
CA TYR A 721 16.71 -11.80 8.52
C TYR A 721 16.54 -10.85 7.32
N ASP A 722 17.50 -10.88 6.40
CA ASP A 722 17.48 -10.14 5.14
C ASP A 722 16.58 -10.86 4.11
N GLU A 723 15.41 -10.26 3.85
CA GLU A 723 14.48 -10.76 2.83
C GLU A 723 15.08 -10.72 1.42
N ILE A 724 15.91 -9.73 1.11
CA ILE A 724 16.54 -9.60 -0.21
C ILE A 724 17.56 -10.72 -0.43
N ALA A 725 18.31 -11.09 0.60
CA ALA A 725 19.21 -12.25 0.54
C ALA A 725 18.43 -13.54 0.24
N LEU A 726 17.31 -13.78 0.92
CA LEU A 726 16.49 -14.96 0.70
C LEU A 726 15.81 -14.95 -0.68
N ARG A 727 15.27 -13.81 -1.12
CA ARG A 727 14.70 -13.66 -2.47
C ARG A 727 15.74 -13.93 -3.55
N ARG A 728 16.95 -13.36 -3.42
CA ARG A 728 18.07 -13.62 -4.35
C ARG A 728 18.38 -15.11 -4.44
N LEU A 729 18.50 -15.79 -3.30
CA LEU A 729 18.72 -17.23 -3.23
C LEU A 729 17.62 -18.01 -3.96
N LEU A 730 16.35 -17.67 -3.75
CA LEU A 730 15.23 -18.35 -4.40
C LEU A 730 15.19 -18.08 -5.90
N MET A 731 15.39 -16.83 -6.33
CA MET A 731 15.32 -16.41 -7.73
C MET A 731 16.47 -17.00 -8.59
N THR A 732 17.60 -17.36 -7.98
CA THR A 732 18.70 -18.05 -8.67
C THR A 732 18.48 -19.56 -8.85
N SER A 733 17.43 -20.14 -8.24
CA SER A 733 17.10 -21.56 -8.42
C SER A 733 16.53 -21.86 -9.81
N GLN A 734 16.67 -23.11 -10.25
CA GLN A 734 15.99 -23.59 -11.45
C GLN A 734 14.48 -23.60 -11.24
N ALA A 735 14.00 -23.98 -10.04
CA ALA A 735 12.58 -23.97 -9.69
C ALA A 735 11.89 -22.63 -10.01
N TYR A 736 12.48 -21.50 -9.61
CA TYR A 736 11.97 -20.17 -9.94
C TYR A 736 12.02 -19.88 -11.46
N GLN A 737 13.03 -20.39 -12.15
CA GLN A 737 13.29 -20.09 -13.56
C GLN A 737 12.60 -21.04 -14.55
N ARG A 738 11.80 -22.01 -14.07
CA ARG A 738 11.06 -22.93 -14.95
C ARG A 738 10.00 -22.21 -15.78
N ALA A 739 9.72 -22.73 -16.97
CA ALA A 739 8.60 -22.29 -17.78
C ALA A 739 7.27 -22.60 -17.09
N SER A 740 6.26 -21.77 -17.34
CA SER A 740 4.89 -22.12 -16.96
C SER A 740 4.38 -23.30 -17.79
N ALA A 741 3.64 -24.22 -17.18
CA ALA A 741 2.89 -25.22 -17.91
C ALA A 741 1.44 -24.72 -18.17
N PRO A 742 0.99 -24.57 -19.42
CA PRO A 742 -0.35 -24.04 -19.72
C PRO A 742 -1.51 -24.84 -19.13
N SER A 743 -1.29 -26.13 -18.85
CA SER A 743 -2.27 -27.03 -18.25
C SER A 743 -2.42 -26.86 -16.74
N LEU A 744 -1.51 -26.13 -16.06
CA LEU A 744 -1.57 -25.92 -14.62
C LEU A 744 -2.44 -24.71 -14.29
N VAL A 745 -3.53 -24.98 -13.56
CA VAL A 745 -4.41 -23.93 -12.99
C VAL A 745 -3.82 -23.35 -11.70
N ALA A 746 -3.06 -24.16 -10.96
CA ALA A 746 -2.35 -23.76 -9.74
C ALA A 746 -0.99 -24.46 -9.69
N VAL A 747 -0.05 -23.91 -8.92
CA VAL A 747 1.27 -24.51 -8.73
C VAL A 747 1.14 -25.82 -7.98
N ASP A 748 1.75 -26.87 -8.52
CA ASP A 748 1.68 -28.19 -7.91
C ASP A 748 2.60 -28.25 -6.67
N PRO A 749 2.23 -29.00 -5.61
CA PRO A 749 3.02 -29.05 -4.38
C PRO A 749 4.47 -29.53 -4.56
N LEU A 750 4.84 -30.12 -5.70
CA LEU A 750 6.20 -30.57 -6.02
C LEU A 750 7.02 -29.52 -6.78
N TYR A 751 6.43 -28.38 -7.15
CA TYR A 751 7.10 -27.26 -7.84
C TYR A 751 7.80 -27.67 -9.14
N ARG A 752 7.14 -28.51 -9.94
CA ARG A 752 7.71 -29.06 -11.19
C ARG A 752 7.65 -28.07 -12.36
N ALA A 753 6.74 -27.12 -12.28
CA ALA A 753 6.59 -26.03 -13.23
C ALA A 753 6.01 -24.81 -12.52
N GLN A 754 6.14 -23.64 -13.14
CA GLN A 754 5.38 -22.47 -12.70
C GLN A 754 3.93 -22.58 -13.18
N ALA A 755 3.00 -21.99 -12.44
CA ALA A 755 1.64 -21.77 -12.93
C ALA A 755 1.53 -20.35 -13.47
N ARG A 756 0.62 -20.16 -14.43
CA ARG A 756 0.29 -18.80 -14.90
C ARG A 756 -0.37 -18.06 -13.75
N ARG A 757 0.25 -16.98 -13.27
CA ARG A 757 -0.27 -16.18 -12.15
C ARG A 757 -0.90 -14.90 -12.69
N ARG A 758 -2.07 -14.56 -12.14
CA ARG A 758 -2.74 -13.29 -12.42
C ARG A 758 -2.02 -12.14 -11.74
N LEU A 759 -1.99 -10.99 -12.40
CA LEU A 759 -1.47 -9.76 -11.81
C LEU A 759 -2.44 -9.28 -10.72
N ALA A 760 -1.88 -8.80 -9.61
CA ALA A 760 -2.65 -8.07 -8.61
C ALA A 760 -3.16 -6.75 -9.17
N ALA A 761 -4.23 -6.20 -8.58
CA ALA A 761 -4.82 -4.92 -8.96
C ALA A 761 -3.79 -3.78 -9.14
N GLU A 762 -2.88 -3.63 -8.19
CA GLU A 762 -1.82 -2.60 -8.23
C GLU A 762 -0.85 -2.86 -9.38
N GLN A 763 -0.47 -4.11 -9.65
CA GLN A 763 0.38 -4.47 -10.80
C GLN A 763 -0.31 -4.20 -12.14
N VAL A 764 -1.64 -4.39 -12.22
CA VAL A 764 -2.42 -4.04 -13.43
C VAL A 764 -2.40 -2.53 -13.63
N VAL A 765 -2.75 -1.74 -12.62
CA VAL A 765 -2.79 -0.28 -12.72
C VAL A 765 -1.42 0.32 -12.99
N ASP A 766 -0.43 0.04 -12.13
CA ASP A 766 0.93 0.58 -12.27
C ASP A 766 1.58 0.05 -13.56
N GLY A 767 1.31 -1.21 -13.92
CA GLY A 767 1.76 -1.83 -15.16
C GLY A 767 1.25 -1.11 -16.41
N LEU A 768 -0.03 -0.74 -16.44
CA LEU A 768 -0.63 -0.06 -17.58
C LEU A 768 -0.10 1.37 -17.72
N PHE A 769 0.01 2.13 -16.63
CA PHE A 769 0.62 3.46 -16.66
C PHE A 769 2.10 3.40 -17.08
N ALA A 770 2.86 2.41 -16.60
CA ALA A 770 4.25 2.21 -17.02
C ALA A 770 4.40 1.82 -18.50
N ALA A 771 3.58 0.86 -18.96
CA ALA A 771 3.62 0.35 -20.33
C ALA A 771 3.16 1.41 -21.36
N THR A 772 2.21 2.25 -21.03
CA THR A 772 1.81 3.38 -21.88
C THR A 772 2.77 4.58 -21.74
N GLY A 773 3.37 4.73 -20.55
CA GLY A 773 4.11 5.90 -20.14
C GLY A 773 3.22 7.14 -20.02
N LYS A 774 1.94 6.95 -19.74
CA LYS A 774 1.02 8.03 -19.37
C LYS A 774 1.35 8.47 -17.92
N PRO A 775 1.47 9.77 -17.63
CA PRO A 775 1.62 10.23 -16.25
C PRO A 775 0.38 9.92 -15.40
N MET A 776 0.57 9.33 -14.21
CA MET A 776 -0.49 9.09 -13.23
C MET A 776 -0.80 10.39 -12.45
N ARG A 777 -1.49 11.33 -13.10
CA ARG A 777 -1.89 12.61 -12.49
C ARG A 777 -3.20 12.45 -11.74
N LEU A 778 -3.17 12.44 -10.41
CA LEU A 778 -4.35 12.27 -9.55
C LEU A 778 -4.47 13.42 -8.53
N GLU A 779 -5.66 13.58 -7.92
CA GLU A 779 -5.84 14.52 -6.82
C GLU A 779 -5.00 14.13 -5.59
N GLU A 780 -4.81 15.07 -4.66
CA GLU A 780 -4.26 14.75 -3.34
C GLU A 780 -5.27 13.90 -2.55
N VAL A 781 -4.78 12.87 -1.85
CA VAL A 781 -5.58 12.02 -0.98
C VAL A 781 -5.82 12.75 0.35
N SER A 782 -6.63 13.81 0.28
CA SER A 782 -7.04 14.63 1.43
C SER A 782 -8.37 15.34 1.14
N LEU A 783 -9.18 15.53 2.19
CA LEU A 783 -10.37 16.39 2.13
C LEU A 783 -10.06 17.84 2.55
N ASP A 784 -8.87 18.07 3.11
CA ASP A 784 -8.42 19.32 3.72
C ASP A 784 -7.15 19.82 3.00
N ILE A 785 -7.25 19.98 1.69
CA ILE A 785 -6.14 20.39 0.83
C ILE A 785 -5.69 21.83 1.10
N ASP A 786 -6.52 22.65 1.75
CA ASP A 786 -6.17 24.00 2.20
C ASP A 786 -5.64 24.06 3.64
N GLY A 787 -5.72 22.96 4.40
CA GLY A 787 -5.10 22.79 5.72
C GLY A 787 -5.75 23.62 6.83
N LEU A 788 -7.05 23.90 6.75
CA LEU A 788 -7.74 24.75 7.74
C LEU A 788 -8.34 23.96 8.91
N ARG A 789 -8.60 22.66 8.74
CA ARG A 789 -9.22 21.83 9.78
C ARG A 789 -8.29 21.52 10.95
N ASP A 790 -8.92 21.15 12.06
CA ASP A 790 -8.23 20.54 13.19
C ASP A 790 -7.49 19.25 12.78
N LEU A 791 -6.27 19.10 13.27
CA LEU A 791 -5.35 17.97 13.05
C LEU A 791 -5.99 16.65 13.51
N GLY A 792 -6.80 16.67 14.56
CA GLY A 792 -7.61 15.54 15.01
C GLY A 792 -8.53 14.99 13.93
N ASN A 793 -9.01 15.85 13.04
CA ASN A 793 -10.03 15.60 12.01
C ASN A 793 -9.51 15.72 10.57
N SER A 794 -8.19 15.82 10.39
CA SER A 794 -7.54 16.05 9.11
C SER A 794 -6.38 15.11 8.88
N ILE A 795 -6.28 14.59 7.66
CA ILE A 795 -5.20 13.73 7.20
C ILE A 795 -4.91 14.01 5.73
N SER A 796 -3.64 13.91 5.37
CA SER A 796 -3.22 13.80 3.98
C SER A 796 -2.38 12.53 3.83
N LEU A 797 -2.69 11.75 2.80
CA LEU A 797 -1.83 10.66 2.33
C LEU A 797 -1.02 11.10 1.09
N GLY A 798 -0.89 12.40 0.87
CA GLY A 798 -0.13 12.98 -0.24
C GLY A 798 -0.79 12.79 -1.61
N GLN A 799 -0.06 13.18 -2.65
CA GLN A 799 -0.48 13.02 -4.03
C GLN A 799 -0.01 11.66 -4.57
N PRO A 800 -0.91 10.75 -4.96
CA PRO A 800 -0.55 9.40 -5.41
C PRO A 800 0.27 9.41 -6.70
N ARG A 801 1.30 8.57 -6.75
CA ARG A 801 2.09 8.26 -7.96
C ARG A 801 2.17 6.76 -8.26
N ARG A 802 1.53 5.97 -7.41
CA ARG A 802 1.45 4.51 -7.43
C ARG A 802 0.10 4.09 -6.89
N ALA A 803 -0.40 2.96 -7.37
CA ALA A 803 -1.69 2.41 -6.95
C ALA A 803 -1.77 2.19 -5.43
N TRP A 804 -0.68 1.77 -4.78
CA TRP A 804 -0.67 1.49 -3.34
C TRP A 804 -0.92 2.73 -2.46
N MET A 805 -0.63 3.93 -2.97
CA MET A 805 -0.83 5.19 -2.25
C MET A 805 -2.32 5.56 -2.16
N LEU A 806 -3.18 4.92 -2.96
CA LEU A 806 -4.61 5.16 -2.96
C LEU A 806 -5.28 4.60 -1.71
N THR A 807 -6.51 5.06 -1.50
CA THR A 807 -7.41 4.62 -0.44
C THR A 807 -8.84 4.62 -0.95
N SER A 808 -9.75 4.00 -0.21
CA SER A 808 -11.17 4.09 -0.52
C SER A 808 -11.67 5.53 -0.51
N THR A 809 -12.47 5.86 -1.51
CA THR A 809 -13.21 7.11 -1.68
C THR A 809 -14.58 7.06 -0.99
N SER A 810 -14.80 6.12 -0.06
CA SER A 810 -16.07 5.91 0.66
C SER A 810 -16.69 7.19 1.27
N ASN A 811 -15.88 8.23 1.47
CA ASN A 811 -16.29 9.56 1.93
C ASN A 811 -17.32 10.26 1.02
N GLU A 812 -17.42 9.88 -0.25
CA GLU A 812 -18.25 10.55 -1.26
C GLU A 812 -19.75 10.38 -1.04
N ARG A 813 -20.16 9.25 -0.42
CA ARG A 813 -21.57 8.85 -0.34
C ARG A 813 -22.45 9.93 0.28
N ASP A 814 -21.95 10.63 1.29
CA ASP A 814 -22.74 11.61 2.04
C ASP A 814 -22.43 13.07 1.65
N ARG A 815 -21.40 13.32 0.81
CA ARG A 815 -20.95 14.66 0.39
C ARG A 815 -20.34 14.67 -1.03
N PRO A 816 -21.17 14.74 -2.10
CA PRO A 816 -20.69 14.71 -3.48
C PRO A 816 -19.70 15.82 -3.86
N SER A 817 -19.76 17.00 -3.22
CA SER A 817 -18.81 18.10 -3.47
C SER A 817 -17.36 17.75 -3.08
N LEU A 818 -17.18 16.74 -2.20
CA LEU A 818 -15.89 16.25 -1.74
C LEU A 818 -15.37 15.04 -2.52
N SER A 819 -15.97 14.69 -3.66
CA SER A 819 -15.47 13.60 -4.49
C SER A 819 -14.07 13.84 -5.03
N LEU A 820 -13.37 12.75 -5.33
CA LEU A 820 -12.04 12.74 -5.94
C LEU A 820 -12.12 11.98 -7.27
N PRO A 821 -12.70 12.57 -8.33
CA PRO A 821 -13.09 11.86 -9.54
C PRO A 821 -11.94 11.09 -10.24
N ARG A 822 -10.72 11.63 -10.24
CA ARG A 822 -9.60 10.94 -10.89
C ARG A 822 -9.10 9.78 -10.04
N ILE A 823 -9.01 9.95 -8.72
CA ILE A 823 -8.75 8.84 -7.78
C ILE A 823 -9.83 7.75 -7.95
N GLN A 824 -11.12 8.13 -7.98
CA GLN A 824 -12.23 7.18 -8.14
C GLN A 824 -12.07 6.34 -9.42
N ALA A 825 -11.75 6.98 -10.56
CA ALA A 825 -11.56 6.27 -11.82
C ALA A 825 -10.46 5.19 -11.77
N VAL A 826 -9.39 5.40 -11.00
CA VAL A 826 -8.34 4.40 -10.80
C VAL A 826 -8.75 3.36 -9.75
N SER A 827 -9.39 3.79 -8.66
CA SER A 827 -9.91 2.92 -7.60
C SER A 827 -10.97 1.94 -8.11
N ASP A 828 -11.79 2.32 -9.09
CA ASP A 828 -12.76 1.43 -9.72
C ASP A 828 -12.06 0.27 -10.44
N VAL A 829 -10.98 0.55 -11.17
CA VAL A 829 -10.17 -0.49 -11.81
C VAL A 829 -9.50 -1.36 -10.75
N LEU A 830 -8.91 -0.75 -9.72
CA LEU A 830 -8.34 -1.52 -8.62
C LEU A 830 -9.36 -2.50 -8.03
N THR A 831 -10.58 -2.02 -7.74
CA THR A 831 -11.66 -2.81 -7.14
C THR A 831 -12.11 -3.94 -8.06
N ALA A 832 -12.24 -3.68 -9.37
CA ALA A 832 -12.57 -4.70 -10.37
C ALA A 832 -11.53 -5.84 -10.43
N PHE A 833 -10.27 -5.56 -10.06
CA PHE A 833 -9.17 -6.53 -10.00
C PHE A 833 -8.87 -7.03 -8.57
N GLY A 834 -9.85 -6.96 -7.66
CA GLY A 834 -9.76 -7.58 -6.33
C GLY A 834 -9.09 -6.72 -5.24
N TRP A 835 -8.81 -5.45 -5.51
CA TRP A 835 -8.31 -4.53 -4.49
C TRP A 835 -9.34 -4.25 -3.41
N ARG A 836 -8.86 -4.08 -2.18
CA ARG A 836 -9.68 -3.70 -1.03
C ARG A 836 -9.26 -2.33 -0.50
N GLY A 837 -10.10 -1.33 -0.74
CA GLY A 837 -9.90 0.02 -0.19
C GLY A 837 -10.08 0.10 1.34
N ALA A 838 -10.67 -0.92 1.96
CA ALA A 838 -10.82 -1.04 3.40
C ALA A 838 -10.29 -2.41 3.88
N ARG A 839 -9.24 -2.41 4.72
CA ARG A 839 -8.58 -3.64 5.20
C ARG A 839 -8.69 -3.75 6.72
N GLN A 840 -9.92 -3.86 7.21
CA GLN A 840 -10.18 -3.99 8.66
C GLN A 840 -9.71 -5.32 9.24
N ASP A 841 -9.51 -6.33 8.37
CA ASP A 841 -9.04 -7.66 8.71
C ASP A 841 -7.82 -8.03 7.85
N PRO A 842 -6.85 -8.78 8.42
CA PRO A 842 -5.70 -9.25 7.68
C PRO A 842 -6.15 -10.23 6.59
N LEU A 843 -5.57 -10.12 5.40
CA LEU A 843 -5.69 -11.15 4.37
C LEU A 843 -4.33 -11.64 3.91
N THR A 844 -4.32 -12.93 3.65
CA THR A 844 -3.15 -13.66 3.19
C THR A 844 -3.23 -13.99 1.70
N VAL A 845 -4.45 -14.05 1.14
CA VAL A 845 -4.75 -14.31 -0.28
C VAL A 845 -5.76 -13.27 -0.75
N ARG A 846 -5.58 -12.77 -1.98
CA ARG A 846 -6.51 -11.84 -2.62
C ARG A 846 -7.39 -12.58 -3.62
N ASP A 847 -8.59 -12.05 -3.85
CA ASP A 847 -9.48 -12.57 -4.88
C ASP A 847 -8.91 -12.23 -6.26
N ASP A 848 -8.69 -13.26 -7.07
CA ASP A 848 -8.20 -13.16 -8.44
C ASP A 848 -9.16 -13.82 -9.44
N ASN A 849 -10.42 -14.05 -9.05
CA ASN A 849 -11.44 -14.64 -9.91
C ASN A 849 -11.65 -13.81 -11.19
N ALA A 850 -11.97 -14.50 -12.29
CA ALA A 850 -12.31 -13.84 -13.55
C ALA A 850 -13.72 -13.29 -13.47
N GLU A 851 -13.84 -11.98 -13.68
CA GLU A 851 -15.11 -11.27 -13.66
C GLU A 851 -15.30 -10.53 -14.98
N VAL A 852 -16.55 -10.47 -15.47
CA VAL A 852 -16.88 -9.77 -16.73
C VAL A 852 -16.57 -8.27 -16.63
N ILE A 853 -16.57 -7.71 -15.42
CA ILE A 853 -16.26 -6.30 -15.18
C ILE A 853 -14.80 -5.95 -15.47
N GLN A 854 -13.86 -6.90 -15.33
CA GLN A 854 -12.42 -6.67 -15.54
C GLN A 854 -12.10 -6.22 -16.98
N PRO A 855 -12.47 -6.97 -18.03
CA PRO A 855 -12.28 -6.49 -19.40
C PRO A 855 -13.18 -5.30 -19.73
N ALA A 856 -14.41 -5.22 -19.20
CA ALA A 856 -15.32 -4.12 -19.48
C ALA A 856 -14.77 -2.76 -19.01
N ILE A 857 -14.18 -2.71 -17.81
CA ILE A 857 -13.64 -1.48 -17.23
C ILE A 857 -12.32 -1.05 -17.88
N LEU A 858 -11.49 -1.99 -18.33
CA LEU A 858 -10.29 -1.64 -19.11
C LEU A 858 -10.66 -1.13 -20.51
N ALA A 859 -11.67 -1.73 -21.14
CA ALA A 859 -12.12 -1.40 -22.48
C ALA A 859 -12.86 -0.05 -22.57
N ASN A 860 -13.68 0.28 -21.57
CA ASN A 860 -14.62 1.41 -21.62
C ASN A 860 -14.54 2.36 -20.42
N GLY A 861 -13.74 2.04 -19.41
CA GLY A 861 -13.61 2.87 -18.22
C GLY A 861 -12.75 4.11 -18.46
N THR A 862 -12.97 5.13 -17.62
CA THR A 862 -12.26 6.41 -17.67
C THR A 862 -10.74 6.27 -17.69
N MET A 863 -10.18 5.39 -16.85
CA MET A 863 -8.74 5.13 -16.84
C MET A 863 -8.25 4.52 -18.16
N GLY A 864 -9.01 3.59 -18.75
CA GLY A 864 -8.69 2.97 -20.04
C GLY A 864 -8.63 4.00 -21.18
N LEU A 865 -9.52 4.99 -21.16
CA LEU A 865 -9.48 6.11 -22.11
C LEU A 865 -8.20 6.95 -21.98
N TRP A 866 -7.77 7.27 -20.75
CA TRP A 866 -6.54 8.02 -20.52
C TRP A 866 -5.29 7.30 -21.04
N LEU A 867 -5.27 5.98 -20.86
CA LEU A 867 -4.16 5.11 -21.25
C LEU A 867 -4.07 4.87 -22.75
N THR A 868 -5.19 5.00 -23.47
CA THR A 868 -5.25 4.78 -24.92
C THR A 868 -5.15 6.07 -25.71
N THR A 869 -5.60 7.20 -25.17
CA THR A 869 -5.57 8.51 -25.86
C THR A 869 -4.14 9.05 -25.95
N LEU A 870 -3.64 9.19 -27.18
CA LEU A 870 -2.29 9.68 -27.44
C LEU A 870 -2.22 11.20 -27.32
N SER A 871 -2.10 11.67 -26.08
CA SER A 871 -1.87 13.06 -25.68
C SER A 871 -0.38 13.44 -25.78
N ASP A 872 -0.04 14.74 -25.71
CA ASP A 872 1.34 15.23 -25.89
C ASP A 872 2.31 14.75 -24.81
N ASP A 873 1.82 14.51 -23.58
CA ASP A 873 2.61 13.98 -22.47
C ASP A 873 2.75 12.44 -22.49
N HIS A 874 2.08 11.77 -23.43
CA HIS A 874 2.07 10.32 -23.55
C HIS A 874 3.36 9.78 -24.20
N ALA A 875 4.05 8.83 -23.55
CA ALA A 875 5.33 8.33 -24.07
C ALA A 875 5.22 7.62 -25.43
N ILE A 876 4.09 6.95 -25.72
CA ILE A 876 3.85 6.37 -27.06
C ILE A 876 3.70 7.46 -28.15
N THR A 877 3.18 8.66 -27.83
CA THR A 877 3.18 9.79 -28.78
C THR A 877 4.62 10.16 -29.15
N LYS A 878 5.51 10.25 -28.16
CA LYS A 878 6.94 10.50 -28.39
C LYS A 878 7.57 9.42 -29.27
N LEU A 879 7.28 8.14 -28.97
CA LEU A 879 7.75 7.01 -29.78
C LEU A 879 7.22 7.05 -31.22
N ALA A 880 5.97 7.44 -31.42
CA ALA A 880 5.38 7.59 -32.75
C ALA A 880 6.05 8.72 -33.55
N LEU A 881 6.55 9.76 -32.90
CA LEU A 881 7.24 10.88 -33.56
C LEU A 881 8.69 10.54 -33.97
N GLU A 882 9.30 9.48 -33.43
CA GLU A 882 10.67 9.05 -33.78
C GLU A 882 10.80 8.60 -35.23
N ASP A 883 11.95 8.86 -35.87
CA ASP A 883 12.23 8.44 -37.24
C ASP A 883 12.74 6.99 -37.29
N ILE A 884 11.84 6.03 -37.09
CA ILE A 884 12.13 4.60 -37.08
C ILE A 884 11.25 3.84 -38.10
N PRO A 885 11.66 2.66 -38.59
CA PRO A 885 10.79 1.80 -39.38
C PRO A 885 9.55 1.36 -38.57
N VAL A 886 8.40 1.20 -39.23
CA VAL A 886 7.16 0.75 -38.57
C VAL A 886 7.32 -0.62 -37.88
N GLN A 887 8.16 -1.51 -38.42
CA GLN A 887 8.48 -2.78 -37.76
C GLN A 887 9.18 -2.56 -36.41
N ALA A 888 10.10 -1.60 -36.33
CA ALA A 888 10.78 -1.26 -35.08
C ALA A 888 9.80 -0.64 -34.05
N LEU A 889 8.81 0.13 -34.51
CA LEU A 889 7.72 0.60 -33.65
C LEU A 889 6.92 -0.58 -33.07
N ILE A 890 6.51 -1.53 -33.93
CA ILE A 890 5.78 -2.73 -33.52
C ILE A 890 6.57 -3.56 -32.49
N ASP A 891 7.85 -3.80 -32.77
CA ASP A 891 8.73 -4.55 -31.86
C ASP A 891 8.84 -3.87 -30.49
N ARG A 892 8.97 -2.53 -30.46
CA ARG A 892 9.01 -1.75 -29.21
C ARG A 892 7.69 -1.77 -28.45
N LEU A 893 6.54 -1.77 -29.13
CA LEU A 893 5.23 -1.92 -28.48
C LEU A 893 5.12 -3.30 -27.81
N TYR A 894 5.50 -4.37 -28.51
CA TYR A 894 5.49 -5.73 -27.96
C TYR A 894 6.43 -5.90 -26.77
N LEU A 895 7.65 -5.35 -26.84
CA LEU A 895 8.58 -5.36 -25.71
C LEU A 895 8.03 -4.58 -24.51
N ARG A 896 7.39 -3.44 -24.75
CA ARG A 896 6.89 -2.56 -23.69
C ARG A 896 5.67 -3.11 -22.96
N PHE A 897 4.70 -3.68 -23.69
CA PHE A 897 3.48 -4.23 -23.08
C PHE A 897 3.66 -5.68 -22.60
N LEU A 898 4.27 -6.52 -23.43
CA LEU A 898 4.29 -7.97 -23.25
C LEU A 898 5.68 -8.53 -22.95
N THR A 899 6.73 -7.71 -23.06
CA THR A 899 8.12 -8.12 -22.79
C THR A 899 8.51 -9.35 -23.61
N ARG A 900 8.14 -9.36 -24.89
CA ARG A 900 8.53 -10.38 -25.89
C ARG A 900 8.52 -9.77 -27.28
N LYS A 901 8.99 -10.51 -28.28
CA LYS A 901 8.81 -10.13 -29.69
C LYS A 901 7.43 -10.59 -30.21
N PRO A 902 6.86 -9.92 -31.23
CA PRO A 902 5.68 -10.42 -31.93
C PRO A 902 5.98 -11.75 -32.63
N SER A 903 4.97 -12.60 -32.77
CA SER A 903 4.99 -13.69 -33.74
C SER A 903 4.95 -13.13 -35.18
N PRO A 904 5.29 -13.92 -36.22
CA PRO A 904 5.17 -13.47 -37.60
C PRO A 904 3.74 -13.03 -37.98
N GLU A 905 2.72 -13.73 -37.47
CA GLU A 905 1.30 -13.43 -37.71
C GLU A 905 0.86 -12.14 -37.03
N GLU A 906 1.26 -11.96 -35.76
CA GLU A 906 1.03 -10.74 -34.98
C GLU A 906 1.69 -9.53 -35.65
N SER A 907 2.94 -9.71 -36.10
CA SER A 907 3.70 -8.68 -36.78
C SER A 907 3.03 -8.27 -38.09
N ALA A 908 2.62 -9.25 -38.93
CA ALA A 908 1.93 -8.98 -40.19
C ALA A 908 0.60 -8.23 -39.96
N THR A 909 -0.15 -8.62 -38.92
CA THR A 909 -1.42 -7.97 -38.56
C THR A 909 -1.22 -6.51 -38.19
N LEU A 910 -0.28 -6.20 -37.29
CA LEU A 910 -0.04 -4.81 -36.89
C LEU A 910 0.60 -3.98 -38.01
N LEU A 911 1.41 -4.59 -38.87
CA LEU A 911 1.99 -3.92 -40.04
C LEU A 911 0.89 -3.44 -40.98
N ALA A 912 -0.11 -4.29 -41.28
CA ALA A 912 -1.24 -3.93 -42.11
C ALA A 912 -2.06 -2.75 -41.54
N VAL A 913 -2.15 -2.64 -40.21
CA VAL A 913 -2.88 -1.55 -39.53
C VAL A 913 -2.07 -0.25 -39.49
N LEU A 914 -0.77 -0.31 -39.21
CA LEU A 914 0.04 0.88 -38.91
C LEU A 914 0.82 1.41 -40.12
N MET A 915 1.05 0.61 -41.16
CA MET A 915 1.80 1.04 -42.35
C MET A 915 1.10 2.15 -43.17
N PRO A 916 -0.22 2.08 -43.43
CA PRO A 916 -0.89 3.12 -44.23
C PRO A 916 -0.76 4.49 -43.55
N GLY A 917 -0.24 5.49 -44.25
CA GLY A 917 -0.04 6.86 -43.73
C GLY A 917 1.10 7.00 -42.71
N TYR A 918 1.95 5.98 -42.53
CA TYR A 918 3.04 6.04 -41.55
C TYR A 918 4.05 7.14 -41.87
N ALA A 919 4.38 7.39 -43.13
CA ALA A 919 5.35 8.42 -43.50
C ALA A 919 4.84 9.84 -43.19
N GLU A 920 3.54 10.06 -43.37
CA GLU A 920 2.82 11.33 -43.19
C GLU A 920 2.32 11.54 -41.75
N ARG A 921 2.46 10.54 -40.88
CA ARG A 921 1.91 10.57 -39.52
C ARG A 921 2.37 11.75 -38.65
N ARG A 922 3.52 12.35 -38.97
CA ARG A 922 4.13 13.45 -38.20
C ARG A 922 3.71 14.78 -38.84
N LEU A 923 2.94 15.57 -38.11
CA LEU A 923 2.51 16.88 -38.58
C LEU A 923 3.56 17.94 -38.23
N LYS A 924 3.96 18.73 -39.23
CA LYS A 924 4.87 19.88 -39.06
C LYS A 924 4.08 21.14 -38.72
N ASP A 925 4.70 22.08 -38.02
CA ASP A 925 4.16 23.43 -37.78
C ASP A 925 2.83 23.51 -37.01
N VAL A 926 2.63 22.62 -36.04
CA VAL A 926 1.44 22.64 -35.17
C VAL A 926 1.55 23.79 -34.18
N GLN A 927 0.83 24.89 -34.43
CA GLN A 927 0.58 25.90 -33.41
C GLN A 927 -0.41 25.32 -32.39
N LEU A 928 0.10 24.99 -31.21
CA LEU A 928 -0.76 24.67 -30.07
C LEU A 928 -1.65 25.89 -29.77
N PRO A 929 -2.97 25.72 -29.62
CA PRO A 929 -3.85 26.84 -29.28
C PRO A 929 -3.36 27.51 -28.01
N SER A 930 -3.03 28.80 -28.08
CA SER A 930 -2.79 29.61 -26.89
C SER A 930 -4.12 29.81 -26.16
N THR A 931 -4.49 28.87 -25.30
CA THR A 931 -5.66 29.06 -24.44
C THR A 931 -5.33 30.06 -23.36
N LYS A 932 -6.22 31.04 -23.15
CA LYS A 932 -6.12 31.95 -22.01
C LYS A 932 -6.15 31.10 -20.75
N ARG A 933 -5.08 31.17 -19.96
CA ARG A 933 -4.99 30.41 -18.72
C ARG A 933 -6.02 30.90 -17.70
N ILE A 934 -6.80 29.99 -17.12
CA ILE A 934 -7.83 30.27 -16.12
C ILE A 934 -7.49 29.45 -14.87
N PRO A 935 -7.52 30.03 -13.66
CA PRO A 935 -7.34 29.28 -12.43
C PRO A 935 -8.48 28.28 -12.27
N GLU A 936 -8.15 27.05 -11.86
CA GLU A 936 -9.16 26.06 -11.53
C GLU A 936 -9.68 26.34 -10.10
N PRO A 937 -10.98 26.61 -9.91
CA PRO A 937 -11.55 26.72 -8.57
C PRO A 937 -11.33 25.40 -7.82
N TYR A 938 -11.00 25.49 -6.53
CA TYR A 938 -10.82 24.30 -5.70
C TYR A 938 -11.97 24.09 -4.74
N VAL A 939 -12.24 22.83 -4.44
CA VAL A 939 -13.17 22.41 -3.40
C VAL A 939 -12.40 21.67 -2.33
N SER A 940 -12.58 22.09 -1.08
CA SER A 940 -12.03 21.46 0.11
C SER A 940 -13.11 21.42 1.19
N TRP A 941 -12.81 20.83 2.35
CA TRP A 941 -13.75 20.82 3.45
C TRP A 941 -14.24 22.22 3.83
N SER A 942 -13.37 23.23 3.76
CA SER A 942 -13.69 24.60 4.17
C SER A 942 -14.79 25.29 3.34
N ASN A 943 -15.11 24.80 2.14
CA ASN A 943 -16.09 25.43 1.24
C ASN A 943 -17.08 24.43 0.62
N HIS A 944 -17.08 23.17 1.06
CA HIS A 944 -17.88 22.11 0.44
C HIS A 944 -19.41 22.30 0.55
N LEU A 945 -19.89 23.19 1.43
CA LEU A 945 -21.32 23.51 1.58
C LEU A 945 -21.79 24.64 0.66
N ASP A 946 -20.88 25.33 -0.04
CA ASP A 946 -21.24 26.30 -1.07
C ASP A 946 -21.90 25.56 -2.25
N PRO A 947 -23.08 26.01 -2.75
CA PRO A 947 -23.68 25.46 -3.96
C PRO A 947 -22.72 25.36 -5.15
N GLU A 948 -21.80 26.32 -5.33
CA GLU A 948 -20.83 26.30 -6.44
C GLU A 948 -19.83 25.13 -6.33
N ALA A 949 -19.57 24.63 -5.11
CA ALA A 949 -18.64 23.52 -4.89
C ALA A 949 -19.09 22.24 -5.61
N THR A 950 -20.40 21.97 -5.63
CA THR A 950 -20.96 20.82 -6.36
C THR A 950 -20.78 20.99 -7.87
N ILE A 951 -20.98 22.20 -8.38
CA ILE A 951 -20.84 22.51 -9.81
C ILE A 951 -19.39 22.36 -10.26
N VAL A 952 -18.44 22.88 -9.48
CA VAL A 952 -17.00 22.72 -9.74
C VAL A 952 -16.62 21.24 -9.76
N ARG A 953 -17.12 20.46 -8.79
CA ARG A 953 -16.82 19.05 -8.72
C ARG A 953 -17.38 18.24 -9.89
N GLN A 954 -18.61 18.55 -10.33
CA GLN A 954 -19.20 17.96 -11.54
C GLN A 954 -18.39 18.29 -12.80
N ARG A 955 -17.87 19.53 -12.93
CA ARG A 955 -16.98 19.89 -14.05
C ARG A 955 -15.66 19.11 -14.00
N GLN A 956 -15.08 18.92 -12.82
CA GLN A 956 -13.88 18.11 -12.64
C GLN A 956 -14.11 16.64 -12.99
N GLU A 957 -15.27 16.10 -12.61
CA GLU A 957 -15.68 14.74 -12.99
C GLU A 957 -15.85 14.60 -14.50
N ALA A 958 -16.48 15.58 -15.16
CA ALA A 958 -16.60 15.61 -16.62
C ALA A 958 -15.21 15.66 -17.30
N ARG A 959 -14.30 16.53 -16.84
CA ARG A 959 -12.92 16.60 -17.34
C ARG A 959 -12.14 15.30 -17.09
N ALA A 960 -12.35 14.65 -15.95
CA ALA A 960 -11.77 13.35 -15.67
C ALA A 960 -12.28 12.30 -16.69
N LYS A 961 -13.57 12.30 -17.01
CA LYS A 961 -14.15 11.41 -18.02
C LYS A 961 -13.68 11.70 -19.44
N GLU A 962 -13.48 12.97 -19.81
CA GLU A 962 -12.99 13.39 -21.12
C GLU A 962 -11.51 13.02 -21.33
N GLY A 963 -10.69 13.10 -20.27
CA GLY A 963 -9.26 12.87 -20.35
C GLY A 963 -8.49 14.04 -20.97
N ASP A 964 -7.19 13.82 -21.23
CA ASP A 964 -6.35 14.83 -21.86
C ASP A 964 -6.64 14.90 -23.38
N PRO A 965 -6.55 16.10 -23.98
CA PRO A 965 -6.81 16.24 -25.40
C PRO A 965 -5.81 15.41 -26.21
N PRO A 966 -6.27 14.76 -27.30
CA PRO A 966 -5.38 14.03 -28.17
C PRO A 966 -4.32 14.94 -28.82
N SER A 967 -3.14 14.40 -29.08
CA SER A 967 -2.02 15.13 -29.67
C SER A 967 -2.37 15.66 -31.05
N ALA A 968 -2.07 16.94 -31.25
CA ALA A 968 -2.16 17.61 -32.54
C ALA A 968 -0.89 17.41 -33.39
N MET A 969 0.16 16.78 -32.85
CA MET A 969 1.43 16.51 -33.56
C MET A 969 1.37 15.29 -34.47
N LEU A 970 0.30 14.49 -34.36
CA LEU A 970 0.10 13.28 -35.15
C LEU A 970 -1.11 13.43 -36.07
N ASP A 971 -1.02 12.85 -37.27
CA ASP A 971 -2.18 12.71 -38.16
C ASP A 971 -3.32 11.98 -37.42
N ALA A 972 -4.53 12.54 -37.48
CA ALA A 972 -5.63 12.08 -36.64
C ALA A 972 -6.10 10.66 -37.00
N ASP A 973 -6.08 10.29 -38.29
CA ASP A 973 -6.48 8.95 -38.72
C ASP A 973 -5.43 7.90 -38.35
N TRP A 974 -4.14 8.21 -38.58
CA TRP A 974 -3.05 7.33 -38.19
C TRP A 974 -2.97 7.17 -36.66
N ARG A 975 -3.11 8.27 -35.91
CA ARG A 975 -3.14 8.26 -34.44
C ARG A 975 -4.24 7.33 -33.92
N ARG A 976 -5.46 7.44 -34.43
CA ARG A 976 -6.58 6.56 -34.04
C ARG A 976 -6.30 5.07 -34.27
N ARG A 977 -5.61 4.72 -35.36
CA ARG A 977 -5.19 3.33 -35.60
C ARG A 977 -4.18 2.86 -34.55
N LEU A 978 -3.23 3.70 -34.15
CA LEU A 978 -2.31 3.38 -33.06
C LEU A 978 -3.01 3.30 -31.70
N GLU A 979 -3.97 4.19 -31.42
CA GLU A 979 -4.81 4.15 -30.22
C GLU A 979 -5.59 2.82 -30.13
N ASN A 980 -6.13 2.32 -31.25
CA ASN A 980 -6.77 1.00 -31.33
C ASN A 980 -5.79 -0.15 -31.05
N VAL A 981 -4.54 -0.04 -31.52
CA VAL A 981 -3.50 -1.04 -31.21
C VAL A 981 -3.17 -1.05 -29.72
N ILE A 982 -3.05 0.12 -29.09
CA ILE A 982 -2.84 0.24 -27.64
C ILE A 982 -4.02 -0.36 -26.88
N TRP A 983 -5.25 -0.04 -27.31
CA TRP A 983 -6.47 -0.62 -26.75
C TRP A 983 -6.45 -2.16 -26.80
N ALA A 984 -5.98 -2.74 -27.90
CA ALA A 984 -5.84 -4.20 -28.01
C ALA A 984 -4.76 -4.77 -27.05
N PHE A 985 -3.64 -4.07 -26.88
CA PHE A 985 -2.59 -4.48 -25.92
C PHE A 985 -3.06 -4.45 -24.47
N ILE A 986 -3.80 -3.42 -24.04
CA ILE A 986 -4.25 -3.35 -22.64
C ILE A 986 -5.36 -4.36 -22.33
N ASN A 987 -6.11 -4.79 -23.35
CA ASN A 987 -7.21 -5.77 -23.22
C ASN A 987 -6.78 -7.21 -23.53
N THR A 988 -5.52 -7.46 -23.90
CA THR A 988 -5.05 -8.84 -24.12
C THR A 988 -4.97 -9.61 -22.81
N PRO A 989 -5.46 -10.86 -22.74
CA PRO A 989 -5.30 -11.70 -21.56
C PRO A 989 -3.83 -11.91 -21.17
N GLU A 990 -2.90 -11.80 -22.12
CA GLU A 990 -1.48 -11.93 -21.85
C GLU A 990 -0.94 -10.83 -20.93
N PHE A 991 -1.46 -9.61 -21.03
CA PHE A 991 -1.00 -8.50 -20.19
C PHE A 991 -1.26 -8.79 -18.71
N ALA A 992 -2.46 -9.29 -18.38
CA ALA A 992 -2.94 -9.52 -17.02
C ALA A 992 -2.28 -10.72 -16.29
N HIS A 993 -1.23 -11.32 -16.86
CA HIS A 993 -0.57 -12.48 -16.26
C HIS A 993 0.96 -12.42 -16.33
N THR A 994 1.61 -13.06 -15.35
CA THR A 994 3.02 -13.47 -15.45
C THR A 994 3.10 -14.88 -16.03
N ARG A 995 4.00 -15.07 -17.01
CA ARG A 995 4.32 -16.37 -17.63
C ARG A 995 5.47 -17.05 -16.90
#